data_AF-A0A8K0U9D3-F1
#
_entry.id   AF-A0A8K0U9D3-F1
#
_cell.length_a   1.000
_cell.length_b   1.000
_cell.length_c   1.000
_cell.angle_alpha   90.00
_cell.angle_beta   90.00
_cell.angle_gamma   90.00
#
_symmetry.space_group_name_H-M   'P 1'
#
loop_
_entity.id
_entity.type
_entity.pdbx_description
1 polymer ?
#
loop_
_entity_poly.entity_id
_entity_poly.type
_entity_poly.pdbx_seq_one_letter_code
_entity_poly.pdbx_strand_id
1 'polypeptide(L)'
;MSPPSRSHLEQPPPPPPPPPSPPDLPPSPSPPPDPLPSPPPPTPPPPSPPPDPPPTPPPPPPSPPPDPPPTPPPTPPPPLGRPPSPQPYIYALRNASLEDSVSKLDDEALQRIRNPLQAPVEINASEIRHSISTYLAMEHSSQNAYEGVRYSNNINYPDRNPMLHFSEVERVIAQYTGVEKIQHDMCPNTCLAYTGRNVDLESCPTCGTSRWNQEKYRASHGRTKVAARKFTTIPLGPQIQARYRHPESAQEMQYLQKRTREILHHIREHGEVPDIDDVAMGWDFLGAIIDGDIQPHDAVVMVSLDGAQLYQSKESDCWIYTRYKKINVLPGGFIPGLKKPQDVDSFLFPGLHHISAVQKEGLMIWDSRRHSIFRSNIYALYETADGPGLVYWDGMVGHCGKNGCWLYCGIRGRRKTNQNHYSAALLKPRDRACPGSDHPDVNVYLLPPGGADEYADNLRKLVASSNLTQYNQCKTDTGLTKPPLILGLQPSHSLGIPFSITTDIMHLVANLGDLMLSLWRGTIKCDNTDEKDTWDWAIFRDQGLWDEHGEYVAQAGHYLPGSFDRKPHNIAEKISTQYKTWEYQLYLFGLAPALLYNVLPRKYWQNLCKLVRGIQLMTQHSISLKEIQYVQVLLCGWQLPHLPDETLRKGPPICYAQWTMECTIGNLGQEIRQPVNPYENLSQEGVRRCQVNALLAAIPQLNGPPRAPSSLAEDLGDGYALLCKRQKYAAKPIHTDVAAIQNFFGCDLEHPIQKWARVQLSNGQIARCAWREKLIGLDKLRVSRNVKFLVDDMITFGEVQYFTRISASAPHLGVDRREWLSIAVIIPYSEPNAELLTLSSQVVASYRLSEEIIVINIKKIHSIVGMIPHSITLPSGYEDYDEDHDDPDLE
;
A
#
# COMPACT_ATOMS: atom_id res chain seq x y z
N MET A 1 46.04 64.45 29.77
CA MET A 1 45.92 63.02 30.11
C MET A 1 46.27 62.21 28.87
N SER A 2 47.22 61.30 29.01
CA SER A 2 47.64 60.33 28.01
C SER A 2 46.45 59.63 27.35
N PRO A 3 46.55 59.24 26.07
CA PRO A 3 46.06 57.95 25.63
C PRO A 3 47.23 56.95 25.75
N PRO A 4 47.09 55.84 26.49
CA PRO A 4 48.07 54.77 26.44
C PRO A 4 47.88 53.95 25.15
N SER A 5 48.99 53.80 24.44
CA SER A 5 49.45 52.59 23.75
C SER A 5 48.41 51.56 23.31
N ARG A 6 48.21 51.49 21.98
CA ARG A 6 47.63 50.36 21.25
C ARG A 6 48.47 49.09 21.47
N SER A 7 47.86 48.07 22.04
CA SER A 7 48.28 46.68 21.93
C SER A 7 47.40 45.96 20.89
N HIS A 8 48.09 45.32 19.94
CA HIS A 8 47.73 44.14 19.14
C HIS A 8 46.26 43.75 18.98
N LEU A 9 45.80 43.64 17.72
CA LEU A 9 44.81 42.63 17.30
C LEU A 9 45.13 42.15 15.89
N GLU A 10 44.98 40.85 15.74
CA GLU A 10 45.51 39.97 14.72
C GLU A 10 44.88 40.18 13.34
N GLN A 11 45.67 39.88 12.31
CA GLN A 11 45.16 39.75 10.93
C GLN A 11 44.23 38.54 10.84
N PRO A 12 43.15 38.61 10.03
CA PRO A 12 42.30 37.46 9.76
C PRO A 12 43.11 36.36 9.04
N PRO A 13 42.80 35.07 9.29
CA PRO A 13 43.52 33.96 8.66
C PRO A 13 43.31 33.96 7.13
N PRO A 14 44.33 33.57 6.35
CA PRO A 14 44.20 33.49 4.89
C PRO A 14 43.21 32.38 4.49
N PRO A 15 42.54 32.52 3.34
CA PRO A 15 41.61 31.51 2.84
C PRO A 15 42.33 30.17 2.56
N PRO A 16 41.62 29.04 2.67
CA PRO A 16 42.21 27.72 2.44
C PRO A 16 42.66 27.56 0.98
N PRO A 17 43.72 26.78 0.73
CA PRO A 17 44.21 26.53 -0.63
C PRO A 17 43.19 25.71 -1.45
N PRO A 18 43.14 25.91 -2.78
CA PRO A 18 42.28 25.11 -3.65
C PRO A 18 42.70 23.63 -3.62
N PRO A 19 41.76 22.70 -3.87
CA PRO A 19 42.03 21.26 -3.83
C PRO A 19 43.06 20.85 -4.90
N PRO A 20 43.85 19.78 -4.65
CA PRO A 20 44.87 19.31 -5.56
C PRO A 20 44.25 18.82 -6.89
N SER A 21 44.87 19.22 -8.00
CA SER A 21 44.53 18.73 -9.33
C SER A 21 44.75 17.21 -9.41
N PRO A 22 43.87 16.47 -10.12
CA PRO A 22 44.03 15.04 -10.31
C PRO A 22 45.31 14.71 -11.09
N PRO A 23 45.92 13.51 -10.88
CA PRO A 23 47.13 13.11 -11.58
C PRO A 23 46.88 12.93 -13.08
N ASP A 24 47.84 13.39 -13.89
CA ASP A 24 47.83 13.28 -15.36
C ASP A 24 47.67 11.81 -15.81
N LEU A 25 46.60 11.56 -16.57
CA LEU A 25 46.42 10.33 -17.33
C LEU A 25 47.39 10.29 -18.52
N PRO A 26 47.92 9.12 -18.92
CA PRO A 26 48.68 8.99 -20.15
C PRO A 26 47.81 9.32 -21.36
N PRO A 27 48.37 9.88 -22.45
CA PRO A 27 47.60 10.36 -23.58
C PRO A 27 46.87 9.22 -24.30
N SER A 28 45.55 9.36 -24.45
CA SER A 28 44.73 8.51 -25.32
C SER A 28 45.19 8.61 -26.79
N PRO A 29 45.18 7.52 -27.56
CA PRO A 29 45.51 7.56 -28.98
C PRO A 29 44.49 8.42 -29.75
N SER A 30 45.01 9.22 -30.68
CA SER A 30 44.24 10.17 -31.48
C SER A 30 43.13 9.49 -32.29
N PRO A 31 41.95 10.12 -32.44
CA PRO A 31 40.95 9.65 -33.39
C PRO A 31 41.49 9.77 -34.83
N PRO A 32 41.14 8.85 -35.74
CA PRO A 32 41.53 8.98 -37.14
C PRO A 32 40.84 10.22 -37.76
N PRO A 33 41.47 10.85 -38.77
CA PRO A 33 40.95 12.07 -39.37
C PRO A 33 39.67 11.81 -40.16
N ASP A 34 38.73 12.76 -40.10
CA ASP A 34 37.58 12.80 -40.99
C ASP A 34 38.05 12.85 -42.46
N PRO A 35 37.56 11.97 -43.35
CA PRO A 35 37.89 12.05 -44.77
C PRO A 35 37.20 13.26 -45.42
N LEU A 36 37.97 14.07 -46.14
CA LEU A 36 37.47 15.02 -47.13
C LEU A 36 36.62 14.28 -48.21
N PRO A 37 35.63 14.95 -48.81
CA PRO A 37 34.64 14.32 -49.68
C PRO A 37 35.25 13.84 -51.00
N SER A 38 35.02 12.57 -51.32
CA SER A 38 35.35 11.98 -52.63
C SER A 38 34.23 12.26 -53.65
N PRO A 39 34.56 12.44 -54.95
CA PRO A 39 33.57 12.70 -56.00
C PRO A 39 32.65 11.47 -56.20
N PRO A 40 31.41 11.67 -56.72
CA PRO A 40 30.45 10.58 -56.86
C PRO A 40 30.91 9.57 -57.92
N PRO A 41 30.90 8.25 -57.63
CA PRO A 41 31.12 7.21 -58.63
C PRO A 41 29.86 6.99 -59.50
N PRO A 42 30.00 6.48 -60.74
CA PRO A 42 28.92 6.38 -61.72
C PRO A 42 27.85 5.36 -61.30
N THR A 43 26.61 5.64 -61.67
CA THR A 43 25.44 4.79 -61.45
C THR A 43 25.62 3.39 -62.08
N PRO A 44 25.39 2.30 -61.33
CA PRO A 44 25.37 0.95 -61.89
C PRO A 44 24.04 0.66 -62.61
N PRO A 45 24.03 -0.23 -63.62
CA PRO A 45 22.81 -0.59 -64.35
C PRO A 45 21.82 -1.38 -63.47
N PRO A 46 20.52 -1.36 -63.80
CA PRO A 46 19.50 -2.06 -63.01
C PRO A 46 19.72 -3.58 -63.02
N PRO A 47 19.42 -4.28 -61.90
CA PRO A 47 19.59 -5.72 -61.79
C PRO A 47 18.59 -6.46 -62.70
N SER A 48 19.08 -7.52 -63.35
CA SER A 48 18.28 -8.44 -64.15
C SER A 48 17.24 -9.16 -63.28
N PRO A 49 16.03 -9.44 -63.81
CA PRO A 49 15.02 -10.18 -63.07
C PRO A 49 15.49 -11.62 -62.78
N PRO A 50 15.11 -12.19 -61.61
CA PRO A 50 15.44 -13.57 -61.26
C PRO A 50 14.76 -14.56 -62.22
N PRO A 51 15.35 -15.76 -62.42
CA PRO A 51 14.75 -16.79 -63.27
C PRO A 51 13.43 -17.31 -62.68
N ASP A 52 12.48 -17.61 -63.57
CA ASP A 52 11.18 -18.16 -63.19
C ASP A 52 11.33 -19.46 -62.37
N PRO A 53 10.58 -19.63 -61.27
CA PRO A 53 10.54 -20.89 -60.53
C PRO A 53 9.92 -22.00 -61.40
N PRO A 54 10.34 -23.27 -61.22
CA PRO A 54 9.75 -24.39 -61.94
C PRO A 54 8.25 -24.52 -61.60
N PRO A 55 7.42 -25.03 -62.53
CA PRO A 55 5.98 -25.13 -62.33
C PRO A 55 5.68 -25.99 -61.09
N THR A 56 4.95 -25.39 -60.14
CA THR A 56 4.43 -26.06 -58.96
C THR A 56 3.47 -27.19 -59.36
N PRO A 57 3.62 -28.42 -58.83
CA PRO A 57 2.63 -29.47 -59.02
C PRO A 57 1.30 -29.05 -58.38
N PRO A 58 0.15 -29.53 -58.89
CA PRO A 58 -1.15 -29.18 -58.34
C PRO A 58 -1.24 -29.63 -56.88
N PRO A 59 -1.91 -28.85 -56.01
CA PRO A 59 -2.02 -29.18 -54.59
C PRO A 59 -2.79 -30.51 -54.42
N PRO A 60 -2.38 -31.37 -53.47
CA PRO A 60 -3.14 -32.56 -53.13
C PRO A 60 -4.51 -32.15 -52.56
N PRO A 61 -5.55 -33.00 -52.72
CA PRO A 61 -6.86 -32.72 -52.14
C PRO A 61 -6.74 -32.54 -50.62
N PRO A 62 -7.54 -31.64 -50.02
CA PRO A 62 -7.45 -31.32 -48.61
C PRO A 62 -7.68 -32.59 -47.77
N SER A 63 -6.74 -32.86 -46.87
CA SER A 63 -6.85 -33.91 -45.87
C SER A 63 -8.11 -33.67 -45.03
N PRO A 64 -8.88 -34.71 -44.68
CA PRO A 64 -9.96 -34.57 -43.71
C PRO A 64 -9.38 -34.05 -42.39
N PRO A 65 -10.14 -33.21 -41.65
CA PRO A 65 -9.67 -32.65 -40.39
C PRO A 65 -9.25 -33.78 -39.44
N PRO A 66 -8.17 -33.61 -38.66
CA PRO A 66 -7.75 -34.61 -37.70
C PRO A 66 -8.87 -34.84 -36.68
N ASP A 67 -9.15 -36.11 -36.40
CA ASP A 67 -10.08 -36.49 -35.35
C ASP A 67 -9.69 -35.78 -34.04
N PRO A 68 -10.68 -35.27 -33.26
CA PRO A 68 -10.39 -34.67 -31.97
C PRO A 68 -9.59 -35.67 -31.10
N PRO A 69 -8.61 -35.17 -30.32
CA PRO A 69 -7.79 -36.05 -29.50
C PRO A 69 -8.70 -36.86 -28.56
N PRO A 70 -8.45 -38.17 -28.38
CA PRO A 70 -9.23 -38.98 -27.47
C PRO A 70 -9.19 -38.34 -26.08
N THR A 71 -10.36 -38.24 -25.46
CA THR A 71 -10.51 -37.80 -24.07
C THR A 71 -9.48 -38.55 -23.21
N PRO A 72 -8.65 -37.84 -22.43
CA PRO A 72 -7.69 -38.52 -21.56
C PRO A 72 -8.46 -39.45 -20.62
N PRO A 73 -7.99 -40.69 -20.39
CA PRO A 73 -8.62 -41.57 -19.42
C PRO A 73 -8.69 -40.87 -18.06
N PRO A 74 -9.72 -41.16 -17.24
CA PRO A 74 -9.83 -40.59 -15.90
C PRO A 74 -8.51 -40.80 -15.16
N THR A 75 -7.87 -39.70 -14.76
CA THR A 75 -6.65 -39.74 -13.94
C THR A 75 -6.91 -40.63 -12.75
N PRO A 76 -6.06 -41.65 -12.49
CA PRO A 76 -6.18 -42.42 -11.26
C PRO A 76 -6.10 -41.47 -10.07
N PRO A 77 -6.83 -41.75 -8.98
CA PRO A 77 -6.79 -40.90 -7.79
C PRO A 77 -5.33 -40.70 -7.37
N PRO A 78 -4.93 -39.48 -6.99
CA PRO A 78 -3.58 -39.23 -6.53
C PRO A 78 -3.23 -40.21 -5.39
N PRO A 79 -1.98 -40.70 -5.32
CA PRO A 79 -1.53 -41.49 -4.18
C PRO A 79 -1.88 -40.77 -2.88
N LEU A 80 -2.31 -41.53 -1.85
CA LEU A 80 -2.58 -41.03 -0.50
C LEU A 80 -1.47 -40.06 -0.06
N GLY A 81 -1.81 -38.77 0.13
CA GLY A 81 -0.89 -37.74 0.60
C GLY A 81 -0.50 -36.65 -0.42
N ARG A 82 -0.80 -36.79 -1.72
CA ARG A 82 -0.61 -35.69 -2.70
C ARG A 82 -1.81 -34.72 -2.66
N PRO A 83 -1.62 -33.39 -2.64
CA PRO A 83 -2.73 -32.45 -2.78
C PRO A 83 -3.45 -32.66 -4.13
N PRO A 84 -4.78 -32.51 -4.18
CA PRO A 84 -5.55 -32.78 -5.38
C PRO A 84 -5.20 -31.79 -6.50
N SER A 85 -4.87 -32.29 -7.70
CA SER A 85 -4.31 -31.51 -8.82
C SER A 85 -5.17 -30.28 -9.18
N PRO A 86 -4.62 -29.04 -9.21
CA PRO A 86 -5.37 -27.84 -9.60
C PRO A 86 -5.61 -27.74 -11.12
N GLN A 87 -5.03 -28.65 -11.90
CA GLN A 87 -5.07 -28.65 -13.36
C GLN A 87 -6.49 -28.59 -13.97
N PRO A 88 -7.52 -29.26 -13.41
CA PRO A 88 -8.89 -29.10 -13.88
C PRO A 88 -9.43 -27.68 -13.72
N TYR A 89 -9.09 -26.98 -12.62
CA TYR A 89 -9.47 -25.59 -12.44
C TYR A 89 -8.75 -24.69 -13.44
N ILE A 90 -7.44 -24.88 -13.63
CA ILE A 90 -6.64 -24.09 -14.59
C ILE A 90 -7.20 -24.25 -16.01
N TYR A 91 -7.54 -25.47 -16.42
CA TYR A 91 -8.14 -25.72 -17.73
C TYR A 91 -9.53 -25.10 -17.86
N ALA A 92 -10.36 -25.20 -16.82
CA ALA A 92 -11.68 -24.57 -16.80
C ALA A 92 -11.59 -23.04 -16.86
N LEU A 93 -10.64 -22.43 -16.13
CA LEU A 93 -10.37 -21.00 -16.19
C LEU A 93 -9.90 -20.57 -17.59
N ARG A 94 -8.97 -21.32 -18.19
CA ARG A 94 -8.45 -21.02 -19.54
C ARG A 94 -9.57 -20.94 -20.57
N ASN A 95 -10.58 -21.78 -20.42
CA ASN A 95 -11.70 -21.91 -21.34
C ASN A 95 -12.98 -21.18 -20.89
N ALA A 96 -12.92 -20.42 -19.80
CA ALA A 96 -14.07 -19.80 -19.16
C ALA A 96 -14.94 -19.00 -20.13
N SER A 97 -16.25 -19.09 -19.93
CA SER A 97 -17.29 -18.30 -20.62
C SER A 97 -18.25 -17.69 -19.59
N LEU A 98 -18.80 -16.51 -19.87
CA LEU A 98 -19.82 -15.89 -19.00
C LEU A 98 -21.09 -16.75 -18.87
N GLU A 99 -21.33 -17.63 -19.85
CA GLU A 99 -22.48 -18.54 -19.91
C GLU A 99 -22.27 -19.84 -19.10
N ASP A 100 -21.07 -20.06 -18.56
CA ASP A 100 -20.80 -21.27 -17.78
C ASP A 100 -21.65 -21.29 -16.50
N SER A 101 -22.08 -22.47 -16.10
CA SER A 101 -22.94 -22.66 -14.92
C SER A 101 -22.31 -22.15 -13.61
N VAL A 102 -20.98 -22.06 -13.54
CA VAL A 102 -20.27 -21.46 -12.39
C VAL A 102 -20.49 -19.96 -12.28
N SER A 103 -20.70 -19.25 -13.40
CA SER A 103 -20.92 -17.80 -13.40
C SER A 103 -22.25 -17.41 -12.79
N LYS A 104 -23.27 -18.28 -12.84
CA LYS A 104 -24.60 -18.06 -12.24
C LYS A 104 -25.21 -16.69 -12.58
N LEU A 105 -24.87 -16.14 -13.75
CA LEU A 105 -25.50 -14.95 -14.28
C LEU A 105 -26.79 -15.38 -14.96
N ASP A 106 -27.91 -14.75 -14.62
CA ASP A 106 -29.15 -14.94 -15.36
C ASP A 106 -29.12 -14.20 -16.70
N ASP A 107 -30.12 -14.44 -17.54
CA ASP A 107 -30.20 -13.85 -18.89
C ASP A 107 -30.19 -12.31 -18.83
N GLU A 108 -30.78 -11.71 -17.80
CA GLU A 108 -30.75 -10.26 -17.61
C GLU A 108 -29.36 -9.75 -17.24
N ALA A 109 -28.65 -10.42 -16.32
CA ALA A 109 -27.28 -10.07 -15.94
C ALA A 109 -26.30 -10.25 -17.10
N LEU A 110 -26.44 -11.33 -17.88
CA LEU A 110 -25.69 -11.57 -19.11
C LEU A 110 -25.97 -10.48 -20.16
N GLN A 111 -27.24 -10.11 -20.31
CA GLN A 111 -27.61 -9.04 -21.23
C GLN A 111 -27.01 -7.69 -20.79
N ARG A 112 -27.05 -7.37 -19.49
CA ARG A 112 -26.48 -6.12 -18.94
C ARG A 112 -24.97 -6.03 -19.08
N ILE A 113 -24.24 -7.12 -18.81
CA ILE A 113 -22.77 -7.10 -18.90
C ILE A 113 -22.29 -6.97 -20.36
N ARG A 114 -23.00 -7.58 -21.32
CA ARG A 114 -22.71 -7.49 -22.76
C ARG A 114 -23.20 -6.20 -23.41
N ASN A 115 -24.33 -5.68 -22.94
CA ASN A 115 -25.01 -4.52 -23.52
C ASN A 115 -25.25 -3.47 -22.42
N PRO A 116 -24.21 -2.68 -22.06
CA PRO A 116 -24.33 -1.68 -21.02
C PRO A 116 -25.38 -0.63 -21.40
N LEU A 117 -26.14 -0.15 -20.40
CA LEU A 117 -27.10 0.93 -20.62
C LEU A 117 -26.37 2.17 -21.15
N GLN A 118 -26.94 2.84 -22.14
CA GLN A 118 -26.32 3.98 -22.84
C GLN A 118 -26.91 5.34 -22.44
N ALA A 119 -27.38 5.45 -21.20
CA ALA A 119 -27.93 6.68 -20.63
C ALA A 119 -27.45 6.84 -19.18
N PRO A 120 -27.29 8.06 -18.63
CA PRO A 120 -26.93 8.26 -17.22
C PRO A 120 -27.93 7.55 -16.29
N VAL A 121 -27.50 7.16 -15.08
CA VAL A 121 -28.43 6.59 -14.10
C VAL A 121 -29.21 7.75 -13.47
N GLU A 122 -30.52 7.78 -13.69
CA GLU A 122 -31.43 8.77 -13.08
C GLU A 122 -32.40 8.09 -12.10
N ILE A 123 -32.51 8.66 -10.91
CA ILE A 123 -33.49 8.24 -9.88
C ILE A 123 -34.57 9.31 -9.81
N ASN A 124 -35.55 9.19 -10.70
CA ASN A 124 -36.62 10.17 -10.88
C ASN A 124 -37.75 10.02 -9.83
N ALA A 125 -37.95 8.81 -9.32
CA ALA A 125 -38.90 8.53 -8.26
C ALA A 125 -38.43 9.11 -6.91
N SER A 126 -39.19 10.06 -6.37
CA SER A 126 -38.82 10.81 -5.16
C SER A 126 -38.68 9.92 -3.92
N GLU A 127 -39.52 8.89 -3.79
CA GLU A 127 -39.50 7.92 -2.71
C GLU A 127 -38.25 7.03 -2.77
N ILE A 128 -37.85 6.60 -3.96
CA ILE A 128 -36.64 5.79 -4.16
C ILE A 128 -35.41 6.63 -3.81
N ARG A 129 -35.35 7.87 -4.30
CA ARG A 129 -34.25 8.80 -4.01
C ARG A 129 -34.16 9.09 -2.51
N HIS A 130 -35.29 9.32 -1.85
CA HIS A 130 -35.33 9.57 -0.41
C HIS A 130 -34.88 8.34 0.40
N SER A 131 -35.37 7.14 0.04
CA SER A 131 -34.96 5.88 0.67
C SER A 131 -33.47 5.61 0.54
N ILE A 132 -32.89 5.76 -0.67
CA ILE A 132 -31.45 5.58 -0.90
C ILE A 132 -30.65 6.63 -0.13
N SER A 133 -31.04 7.91 -0.17
CA SER A 133 -30.32 8.97 0.55
C SER A 133 -30.33 8.73 2.06
N THR A 134 -31.45 8.26 2.60
CA THR A 134 -31.59 7.90 4.02
C THR A 134 -30.72 6.69 4.36
N TYR A 135 -30.74 5.66 3.51
CA TYR A 135 -29.92 4.47 3.66
C TYR A 135 -28.43 4.79 3.70
N LEU A 136 -27.96 5.69 2.83
CA LEU A 136 -26.57 6.15 2.80
C LEU A 136 -26.23 7.02 4.04
N ALA A 137 -27.12 7.93 4.44
CA ALA A 137 -26.93 8.74 5.65
C ALA A 137 -26.89 7.88 6.93
N MET A 138 -27.48 6.68 6.88
CA MET A 138 -27.55 5.71 7.96
C MET A 138 -26.53 4.56 7.79
N GLU A 139 -25.42 4.77 7.06
CA GLU A 139 -24.37 3.77 6.81
C GLU A 139 -23.89 3.05 8.09
N HIS A 140 -23.83 3.75 9.23
CA HIS A 140 -23.40 3.19 10.51
C HIS A 140 -24.56 2.87 11.49
N SER A 141 -25.82 2.97 11.05
CA SER A 141 -27.00 2.68 11.89
C SER A 141 -27.59 1.31 11.59
N SER A 142 -28.30 0.71 12.56
CA SER A 142 -28.91 -0.61 12.40
C SER A 142 -30.06 -0.62 11.37
N GLN A 143 -30.36 -1.79 10.80
CA GLN A 143 -31.54 -1.96 9.94
C GLN A 143 -32.84 -1.54 10.64
N ASN A 144 -32.97 -1.85 11.94
CA ASN A 144 -34.12 -1.43 12.74
C ASN A 144 -34.22 0.10 12.86
N ALA A 145 -33.10 0.81 12.92
CA ALA A 145 -33.11 2.27 12.92
C ALA A 145 -33.64 2.82 11.59
N TYR A 146 -33.20 2.25 10.45
CA TYR A 146 -33.73 2.64 9.14
C TYR A 146 -35.25 2.36 9.04
N GLU A 147 -35.70 1.18 9.47
CA GLU A 147 -37.13 0.84 9.48
C GLU A 147 -37.93 1.76 10.42
N GLY A 148 -37.35 2.20 11.54
CA GLY A 148 -37.94 3.20 12.43
C GLY A 148 -38.09 4.58 11.77
N VAL A 149 -37.07 5.04 11.04
CA VAL A 149 -37.13 6.29 10.26
C VAL A 149 -38.19 6.19 9.16
N ARG A 150 -38.21 5.08 8.43
CA ARG A 150 -39.22 4.79 7.42
C ARG A 150 -40.64 4.81 8.00
N TYR A 151 -40.87 4.11 9.12
CA TYR A 151 -42.18 4.08 9.78
C TYR A 151 -42.62 5.48 10.20
N SER A 152 -41.73 6.25 10.83
CA SER A 152 -41.98 7.63 11.21
C SER A 152 -42.31 8.52 10.00
N ASN A 153 -41.54 8.42 8.92
CA ASN A 153 -41.75 9.19 7.70
C ASN A 153 -43.12 8.89 7.07
N ASN A 154 -43.49 7.61 6.97
CA ASN A 154 -44.75 7.19 6.36
C ASN A 154 -45.98 7.64 7.18
N ILE A 155 -45.86 7.76 8.51
CA ILE A 155 -46.96 8.28 9.37
C ILE A 155 -47.09 9.80 9.26
N ASN A 156 -45.97 10.52 9.25
CA ASN A 156 -45.98 11.98 9.25
C ASN A 156 -46.25 12.57 7.86
N TYR A 157 -46.04 11.80 6.79
CA TYR A 157 -46.24 12.22 5.40
C TYR A 157 -47.07 11.19 4.60
N PRO A 158 -48.33 10.92 5.00
CA PRO A 158 -49.15 9.86 4.40
C PRO A 158 -49.54 10.13 2.94
N ASP A 159 -49.51 11.39 2.50
CA ASP A 159 -49.83 11.79 1.12
C ASP A 159 -48.67 11.55 0.14
N ARG A 160 -47.51 11.10 0.61
CA ARG A 160 -46.34 10.76 -0.24
C ARG A 160 -46.25 9.26 -0.44
N ASN A 161 -45.63 8.86 -1.55
CA ASN A 161 -45.27 7.46 -1.76
C ASN A 161 -44.41 6.94 -0.59
N PRO A 162 -44.70 5.76 -0.06
CA PRO A 162 -44.01 5.23 1.11
C PRO A 162 -42.54 4.96 0.81
N MET A 163 -41.68 5.19 1.79
CA MET A 163 -40.28 4.77 1.71
C MET A 163 -40.17 3.25 1.55
N LEU A 164 -39.22 2.83 0.72
CA LEU A 164 -38.84 1.44 0.51
C LEU A 164 -38.28 0.83 1.81
N HIS A 165 -38.57 -0.46 2.03
CA HIS A 165 -37.91 -1.25 3.06
C HIS A 165 -36.42 -1.40 2.81
N PHE A 166 -35.65 -1.70 3.86
CA PHE A 166 -34.19 -1.80 3.76
C PHE A 166 -33.72 -2.76 2.66
N SER A 167 -34.32 -3.96 2.57
CA SER A 167 -33.99 -4.97 1.56
C SER A 167 -34.41 -4.56 0.14
N GLU A 168 -35.48 -3.78 0.01
CA GLU A 168 -35.93 -3.25 -1.28
C GLU A 168 -34.95 -2.19 -1.80
N VAL A 169 -34.40 -1.36 -0.91
CA VAL A 169 -33.33 -0.42 -1.26
C VAL A 169 -32.11 -1.16 -1.81
N GLU A 170 -31.64 -2.21 -1.14
CA GLU A 170 -30.49 -3.02 -1.61
C GLU A 170 -30.75 -3.61 -3.00
N ARG A 171 -31.95 -4.15 -3.22
CA ARG A 171 -32.36 -4.69 -4.54
C ARG A 171 -32.37 -3.60 -5.61
N VAL A 172 -32.91 -2.42 -5.31
CA VAL A 172 -32.97 -1.31 -6.26
C VAL A 172 -31.56 -0.78 -6.58
N ILE A 173 -30.66 -0.70 -5.59
CA ILE A 173 -29.26 -0.34 -5.83
C ILE A 173 -28.58 -1.38 -6.73
N ALA A 174 -28.79 -2.68 -6.48
CA ALA A 174 -28.26 -3.75 -7.33
C ALA A 174 -28.74 -3.61 -8.79
N GLN A 175 -30.04 -3.29 -8.99
CA GLN A 175 -30.61 -3.07 -10.32
C GLN A 175 -30.00 -1.86 -11.03
N TYR A 176 -29.80 -0.74 -10.34
CA TYR A 176 -29.19 0.46 -10.93
C TYR A 176 -27.71 0.30 -11.27
N THR A 177 -26.98 -0.48 -10.47
CA THR A 177 -25.54 -0.65 -10.61
C THR A 177 -25.15 -1.87 -11.45
N GLY A 178 -26.05 -2.85 -11.58
CA GLY A 178 -25.77 -4.17 -12.13
C GLY A 178 -24.91 -5.06 -11.21
N VAL A 179 -24.59 -4.60 -9.99
CA VAL A 179 -23.73 -5.31 -9.05
C VAL A 179 -24.56 -6.27 -8.20
N GLU A 180 -24.45 -7.55 -8.54
CA GLU A 180 -25.15 -8.64 -7.85
C GLU A 180 -24.15 -9.58 -7.16
N LYS A 181 -24.55 -10.09 -5.99
CA LYS A 181 -23.78 -11.09 -5.27
C LYS A 181 -24.08 -12.47 -5.83
N ILE A 182 -23.04 -13.27 -6.07
CA ILE A 182 -23.17 -14.66 -6.47
C ILE A 182 -22.84 -15.53 -5.27
N GLN A 183 -23.74 -16.46 -4.94
CA GLN A 183 -23.53 -17.36 -3.81
C GLN A 183 -23.17 -18.76 -4.28
N HIS A 184 -22.18 -19.35 -3.61
CA HIS A 184 -21.67 -20.68 -3.90
C HIS A 184 -21.70 -21.56 -2.65
N ASP A 185 -22.01 -22.83 -2.83
CA ASP A 185 -22.07 -23.78 -1.73
C ASP A 185 -20.66 -24.07 -1.23
N MET A 186 -20.50 -24.18 0.09
CA MET A 186 -19.22 -24.54 0.70
C MET A 186 -19.40 -25.56 1.83
N CYS A 187 -18.32 -26.25 2.15
CA CYS A 187 -18.28 -27.11 3.32
C CYS A 187 -18.54 -26.30 4.60
N PRO A 188 -19.41 -26.75 5.52
CA PRO A 188 -19.65 -26.07 6.80
C PRO A 188 -18.37 -25.84 7.62
N ASN A 189 -17.41 -26.77 7.50
CA ASN A 189 -16.09 -26.71 8.13
C ASN A 189 -15.05 -25.91 7.32
N THR A 190 -15.44 -25.23 6.25
CA THR A 190 -14.58 -24.38 5.39
C THR A 190 -13.45 -25.14 4.68
N CYS A 191 -13.54 -26.47 4.56
CA CYS A 191 -12.51 -27.26 3.89
C CYS A 191 -12.38 -26.93 2.39
N LEU A 192 -13.51 -26.79 1.69
CA LEU A 192 -13.59 -26.51 0.25
C LEU A 192 -14.91 -25.85 -0.15
N ALA A 193 -14.93 -25.28 -1.35
CA ALA A 193 -16.10 -24.86 -2.10
C ALA A 193 -16.57 -25.98 -3.06
N TYR A 194 -17.88 -26.13 -3.20
CA TYR A 194 -18.52 -27.07 -4.13
C TYR A 194 -18.66 -26.42 -5.52
N THR A 195 -17.53 -26.08 -6.13
CA THR A 195 -17.39 -25.37 -7.40
C THR A 195 -16.41 -26.11 -8.32
N GLY A 196 -16.46 -25.84 -9.63
CA GLY A 196 -15.60 -26.51 -10.62
C GLY A 196 -15.64 -28.04 -10.48
N ARG A 197 -14.48 -28.68 -10.28
CA ARG A 197 -14.39 -30.14 -10.10
C ARG A 197 -15.16 -30.70 -8.90
N ASN A 198 -15.50 -29.86 -7.93
CA ASN A 198 -16.19 -30.26 -6.70
C ASN A 198 -17.71 -30.08 -6.76
N VAL A 199 -18.27 -29.62 -7.90
CA VAL A 199 -19.67 -29.21 -8.02
C VAL A 199 -20.67 -30.35 -7.77
N ASP A 200 -20.32 -31.59 -8.12
CA ASP A 200 -21.20 -32.75 -7.99
C ASP A 200 -21.08 -33.46 -6.63
N LEU A 201 -20.18 -33.00 -5.75
CA LEU A 201 -20.01 -33.60 -4.44
C LEU A 201 -21.19 -33.26 -3.53
N GLU A 202 -21.72 -34.29 -2.86
CA GLU A 202 -22.79 -34.15 -1.86
C GLU A 202 -22.25 -34.05 -0.41
N SER A 203 -21.01 -34.45 -0.20
CA SER A 203 -20.31 -34.38 1.08
C SER A 203 -18.84 -34.00 0.88
N CYS A 204 -18.25 -33.44 1.93
CA CYS A 204 -16.87 -32.99 1.86
C CYS A 204 -15.92 -34.21 1.93
N PRO A 205 -15.08 -34.48 0.93
CA PRO A 205 -14.08 -35.56 0.97
C PRO A 205 -13.09 -35.42 2.12
N THR A 206 -12.86 -34.20 2.62
CA THR A 206 -11.88 -33.93 3.67
C THR A 206 -12.39 -34.22 5.07
N CYS A 207 -13.64 -33.85 5.37
CA CYS A 207 -14.18 -33.96 6.74
C CYS A 207 -15.48 -34.78 6.83
N GLY A 208 -15.97 -35.34 5.72
CA GLY A 208 -17.20 -36.13 5.65
C GLY A 208 -18.50 -35.33 5.84
N THR A 209 -18.43 -34.04 6.14
CA THR A 209 -19.62 -33.22 6.43
C THR A 209 -20.46 -33.03 5.17
N SER A 210 -21.77 -33.26 5.31
CA SER A 210 -22.76 -33.04 4.26
C SER A 210 -22.73 -31.61 3.73
N ARG A 211 -22.85 -31.46 2.41
CA ARG A 211 -23.11 -30.18 1.74
C ARG A 211 -24.46 -29.58 2.15
N TRP A 212 -25.45 -30.43 2.40
CA TRP A 212 -26.82 -30.05 2.65
C TRP A 212 -27.10 -29.83 4.13
N ASN A 213 -27.97 -28.86 4.44
CA ASN A 213 -28.54 -28.63 5.76
C ASN A 213 -29.42 -29.83 6.13
N GLN A 214 -28.99 -30.58 7.13
CA GLN A 214 -29.62 -31.84 7.53
C GLN A 214 -31.00 -31.64 8.16
N GLU A 215 -31.24 -30.52 8.84
CA GLU A 215 -32.55 -30.21 9.43
C GLU A 215 -33.59 -30.00 8.34
N LYS A 216 -33.29 -29.14 7.34
CA LYS A 216 -34.18 -28.88 6.20
C LYS A 216 -34.38 -30.12 5.32
N TYR A 217 -33.32 -30.90 5.13
CA TYR A 217 -33.39 -32.14 4.37
C TYR A 217 -34.31 -33.18 5.04
N ARG A 218 -34.18 -33.37 6.37
CA ARG A 218 -35.04 -34.29 7.13
C ARG A 218 -36.48 -33.79 7.21
N ALA A 219 -36.69 -32.50 7.46
CA ALA A 219 -38.02 -31.88 7.54
C ALA A 219 -38.80 -31.98 6.22
N SER A 220 -38.10 -32.02 5.09
CA SER A 220 -38.71 -32.21 3.76
C SER A 220 -38.79 -33.67 3.30
N HIS A 221 -38.50 -34.64 4.19
CA HIS A 221 -38.39 -36.06 3.85
C HIS A 221 -37.48 -36.33 2.64
N GLY A 222 -36.36 -35.62 2.56
CA GLY A 222 -35.35 -35.77 1.52
C GLY A 222 -35.65 -35.05 0.19
N ARG A 223 -36.72 -34.27 0.12
CA ARG A 223 -37.12 -33.59 -1.13
C ARG A 223 -36.39 -32.26 -1.35
N THR A 224 -36.04 -31.55 -0.27
CA THR A 224 -35.48 -30.20 -0.36
C THR A 224 -34.01 -30.20 0.06
N LYS A 225 -33.12 -29.98 -0.92
CA LYS A 225 -31.68 -29.79 -0.72
C LYS A 225 -31.35 -28.31 -0.64
N VAL A 226 -30.97 -27.85 0.55
CA VAL A 226 -30.48 -26.49 0.80
C VAL A 226 -29.06 -26.59 1.31
N ALA A 227 -28.13 -25.85 0.71
CA ALA A 227 -26.74 -25.82 1.17
C ALA A 227 -26.66 -25.45 2.65
N ALA A 228 -25.84 -26.17 3.41
CA ALA A 228 -25.60 -25.91 4.82
C ALA A 228 -24.86 -24.60 5.04
N ARG A 229 -23.98 -24.23 4.11
CA ARG A 229 -23.21 -22.98 4.15
C ARG A 229 -22.91 -22.49 2.73
N LYS A 230 -22.81 -21.18 2.57
CA LYS A 230 -22.45 -20.53 1.31
C LYS A 230 -21.37 -19.48 1.51
N PHE A 231 -20.58 -19.23 0.48
CA PHE A 231 -19.69 -18.07 0.37
C PHE A 231 -20.12 -17.18 -0.80
N THR A 232 -19.59 -15.97 -0.83
CA THR A 232 -20.01 -14.94 -1.78
C THR A 232 -18.87 -14.54 -2.71
N THR A 233 -19.17 -14.38 -3.99
CA THR A 233 -18.31 -13.72 -4.98
C THR A 233 -19.07 -12.57 -5.63
N ILE A 234 -18.36 -11.53 -6.04
CA ILE A 234 -18.97 -10.35 -6.68
C ILE A 234 -18.24 -10.14 -8.03
N PRO A 235 -18.96 -10.18 -9.17
CA PRO A 235 -18.35 -9.97 -10.47
C PRO A 235 -17.65 -8.61 -10.59
N LEU A 236 -16.45 -8.60 -11.16
CA LEU A 236 -15.67 -7.39 -11.38
C LEU A 236 -16.24 -6.52 -12.50
N GLY A 237 -16.78 -7.12 -13.57
CA GLY A 237 -17.27 -6.43 -14.76
C GLY A 237 -18.29 -5.32 -14.47
N PRO A 238 -19.41 -5.60 -13.79
CA PRO A 238 -20.40 -4.58 -13.42
C PRO A 238 -19.84 -3.46 -12.55
N GLN A 239 -18.90 -3.76 -11.66
CA GLN A 239 -18.23 -2.75 -10.84
C GLN A 239 -17.43 -1.77 -11.70
N ILE A 240 -16.68 -2.27 -12.69
CA ILE A 240 -15.94 -1.44 -13.65
C ILE A 240 -16.92 -0.64 -14.52
N GLN A 241 -17.97 -1.26 -15.06
CA GLN A 241 -18.98 -0.57 -15.88
C GLN A 241 -19.60 0.60 -15.12
N ALA A 242 -19.90 0.45 -13.82
CA ALA A 242 -20.45 1.51 -12.99
C ALA A 242 -19.56 2.75 -12.91
N ARG A 243 -18.23 2.60 -12.96
CA ARG A 243 -17.27 3.72 -12.93
C ARG A 243 -17.37 4.63 -14.16
N TYR A 244 -17.86 4.13 -15.28
CA TYR A 244 -17.97 4.90 -16.53
C TYR A 244 -19.33 5.57 -16.72
N ARG A 245 -20.28 5.35 -15.78
CA ARG A 245 -21.67 5.83 -15.89
C ARG A 245 -21.84 7.33 -15.62
N HIS A 246 -20.86 7.97 -14.97
CA HIS A 246 -20.83 9.42 -14.75
C HIS A 246 -19.58 10.06 -15.38
N PRO A 247 -19.67 11.26 -16.00
CA PRO A 247 -18.56 11.87 -16.73
C PRO A 247 -17.29 12.11 -15.88
N GLU A 248 -17.45 12.50 -14.62
CA GLU A 248 -16.32 12.72 -13.70
C GLU A 248 -15.62 11.39 -13.34
N SER A 249 -16.39 10.37 -12.96
CA SER A 249 -15.86 9.04 -12.65
C SER A 249 -15.20 8.40 -13.88
N ALA A 250 -15.78 8.58 -15.07
CA ALA A 250 -15.20 8.13 -16.34
C ALA A 250 -13.90 8.87 -16.68
N GLN A 251 -13.78 10.15 -16.31
CA GLN A 251 -12.53 10.90 -16.41
C GLN A 251 -11.44 10.35 -15.49
N GLU A 252 -11.78 9.97 -14.25
CA GLU A 252 -10.83 9.35 -13.32
C GLU A 252 -10.27 8.04 -13.89
N MET A 253 -11.10 7.24 -14.58
CA MET A 253 -10.66 5.99 -15.22
C MET A 253 -9.63 6.19 -16.36
N GLN A 254 -9.46 7.42 -16.87
CA GLN A 254 -8.44 7.75 -17.86
C GLN A 254 -7.08 8.07 -17.25
N TYR A 255 -6.94 8.01 -15.91
CA TYR A 255 -5.73 8.36 -15.17
C TYR A 255 -4.49 7.60 -15.70
N LEU A 256 -4.53 6.27 -15.72
CA LEU A 256 -3.38 5.45 -16.13
C LEU A 256 -2.95 5.77 -17.57
N GLN A 257 -3.91 5.92 -18.50
CA GLN A 257 -3.62 6.29 -19.89
C GLN A 257 -2.96 7.68 -19.99
N LYS A 258 -3.46 8.66 -19.21
CA LYS A 258 -2.89 10.01 -19.20
C LYS A 258 -1.46 9.98 -18.62
N ARG A 259 -1.28 9.34 -17.46
CA ARG A 259 0.00 9.22 -16.79
C ARG A 259 1.03 8.51 -17.66
N THR A 260 0.66 7.40 -18.30
CA THR A 260 1.54 6.66 -19.22
C THR A 260 2.02 7.53 -20.37
N ARG A 261 1.12 8.34 -20.98
CA ARG A 261 1.51 9.26 -22.05
C ARG A 261 2.48 10.34 -21.58
N GLU A 262 2.25 10.90 -20.39
CA GLU A 262 3.17 11.88 -19.79
C GLU A 262 4.56 11.27 -19.56
N ILE A 263 4.61 10.05 -19.02
CA ILE A 263 5.86 9.33 -18.76
C ILE A 263 6.61 9.06 -20.08
N LEU A 264 5.94 8.47 -21.07
CA LEU A 264 6.56 8.15 -22.36
C LEU A 264 7.01 9.42 -23.11
N HIS A 265 6.26 10.52 -22.99
CA HIS A 265 6.64 11.80 -23.55
C HIS A 265 7.89 12.35 -22.89
N HIS A 266 7.94 12.38 -21.56
CA HIS A 266 9.09 12.83 -20.78
C HIS A 266 10.37 12.05 -21.13
N ILE A 267 10.27 10.72 -21.18
CA ILE A 267 11.41 9.84 -21.54
C ILE A 267 11.88 10.13 -22.97
N ARG A 268 10.98 10.37 -23.91
CA ARG A 268 11.34 10.69 -25.31
C ARG A 268 11.98 12.06 -25.47
N GLU A 269 11.49 13.07 -24.76
CA GLU A 269 11.98 14.44 -24.88
C GLU A 269 13.31 14.66 -24.14
N HIS A 270 13.44 14.11 -22.93
CA HIS A 270 14.57 14.39 -22.06
C HIS A 270 15.61 13.26 -22.00
N GLY A 271 15.26 12.04 -22.44
CA GLY A 271 16.14 10.87 -22.31
C GLY A 271 16.35 10.42 -20.86
N GLU A 272 15.53 10.90 -19.93
CA GLU A 272 15.65 10.66 -18.50
C GLU A 272 14.36 10.02 -17.95
N VAL A 273 14.53 9.05 -17.05
CA VAL A 273 13.43 8.46 -16.29
C VAL A 273 13.08 9.43 -15.15
N PRO A 274 11.83 9.94 -15.09
CA PRO A 274 11.43 10.79 -13.99
C PRO A 274 11.40 10.00 -12.67
N ASP A 275 11.18 10.69 -11.55
CA ASP A 275 11.04 10.02 -10.26
C ASP A 275 9.91 8.98 -10.29
N ILE A 276 10.16 7.84 -9.67
CA ILE A 276 9.22 6.71 -9.62
C ILE A 276 8.22 6.99 -8.52
N ASP A 277 6.98 7.31 -8.90
CA ASP A 277 5.92 7.75 -7.97
C ASP A 277 4.59 6.99 -8.13
N ASP A 278 4.48 6.10 -9.10
CA ASP A 278 3.25 5.40 -9.45
C ASP A 278 3.57 4.00 -10.01
N VAL A 279 2.58 3.10 -9.99
CA VAL A 279 2.68 1.78 -10.65
C VAL A 279 2.92 1.90 -12.15
N ALA A 280 2.43 2.97 -12.78
CA ALA A 280 2.61 3.27 -14.19
C ALA A 280 4.08 3.55 -14.58
N MET A 281 4.95 3.81 -13.60
CA MET A 281 6.39 3.98 -13.80
C MET A 281 7.15 2.65 -13.80
N GLY A 282 6.53 1.56 -13.34
CA GLY A 282 7.16 0.24 -13.28
C GLY A 282 7.36 -0.38 -14.66
N TRP A 283 8.53 -0.97 -14.90
CA TRP A 283 8.84 -1.66 -16.15
C TRP A 283 7.89 -2.81 -16.49
N ASP A 284 7.34 -3.52 -15.51
CA ASP A 284 6.39 -4.61 -15.75
C ASP A 284 5.08 -4.07 -16.37
N PHE A 285 4.64 -2.87 -15.99
CA PHE A 285 3.48 -2.20 -16.58
C PHE A 285 3.83 -1.56 -17.94
N LEU A 286 4.92 -0.80 -18.01
CA LEU A 286 5.35 -0.14 -19.25
C LEU A 286 5.71 -1.15 -20.34
N GLY A 287 6.33 -2.27 -19.98
CA GLY A 287 6.63 -3.37 -20.88
C GLY A 287 5.37 -3.94 -21.51
N ALA A 288 4.35 -4.24 -20.70
CA ALA A 288 3.07 -4.74 -21.20
C ALA A 288 2.34 -3.73 -22.12
N ILE A 289 2.53 -2.42 -21.93
CA ILE A 289 2.04 -1.39 -22.88
C ILE A 289 2.83 -1.44 -24.19
N ILE A 290 4.16 -1.53 -24.13
CA ILE A 290 5.05 -1.56 -25.29
C ILE A 290 4.81 -2.81 -26.14
N ASP A 291 4.62 -3.96 -25.50
CA ASP A 291 4.33 -5.24 -26.13
C ASP A 291 2.90 -5.30 -26.70
N GLY A 292 2.04 -4.35 -26.33
CA GLY A 292 0.66 -4.24 -26.80
C GLY A 292 -0.33 -5.14 -26.04
N ASP A 293 0.08 -5.74 -24.94
CA ASP A 293 -0.79 -6.54 -24.06
C ASP A 293 -1.76 -5.65 -23.26
N ILE A 294 -1.35 -4.43 -22.92
CA ILE A 294 -2.23 -3.40 -22.33
C ILE A 294 -2.53 -2.33 -23.39
N GLN A 295 -3.81 -2.12 -23.68
CA GLN A 295 -4.28 -1.10 -24.61
C GLN A 295 -4.80 0.16 -23.88
N PRO A 296 -4.92 1.32 -24.55
CA PRO A 296 -5.24 2.60 -23.90
C PRO A 296 -6.61 2.69 -23.19
N HIS A 297 -7.48 1.71 -23.38
CA HIS A 297 -8.82 1.64 -22.78
C HIS A 297 -9.00 0.42 -21.88
N ASP A 298 -7.93 -0.33 -21.63
CA ASP A 298 -7.99 -1.52 -20.79
C ASP A 298 -8.04 -1.14 -19.31
N ALA A 299 -8.82 -1.89 -18.55
CA ALA A 299 -8.89 -1.79 -17.11
C ALA A 299 -7.78 -2.66 -16.51
N VAL A 300 -6.87 -2.04 -15.76
CA VAL A 300 -5.77 -2.74 -15.10
C VAL A 300 -6.12 -2.93 -13.63
N VAL A 301 -5.98 -4.17 -13.14
CA VAL A 301 -6.37 -4.54 -11.78
C VAL A 301 -5.22 -5.19 -11.01
N MET A 302 -5.20 -4.91 -9.71
CA MET A 302 -4.38 -5.59 -8.70
C MET A 302 -5.31 -6.39 -7.80
N VAL A 303 -4.95 -7.64 -7.53
CA VAL A 303 -5.73 -8.54 -6.67
C VAL A 303 -5.01 -8.68 -5.33
N SER A 304 -5.79 -8.64 -4.24
CA SER A 304 -5.27 -8.77 -2.88
C SER A 304 -6.08 -9.82 -2.13
N LEU A 305 -5.40 -10.64 -1.31
CA LEU A 305 -6.01 -11.68 -0.51
C LEU A 305 -5.46 -11.64 0.92
N ASP A 306 -6.36 -11.64 1.90
CA ASP A 306 -6.01 -11.72 3.31
C ASP A 306 -7.11 -12.40 4.15
N GLY A 307 -6.75 -12.91 5.32
CA GLY A 307 -7.65 -13.52 6.27
C GLY A 307 -8.15 -12.54 7.33
N ALA A 308 -9.46 -12.32 7.40
CA ALA A 308 -10.07 -11.54 8.47
C ALA A 308 -10.36 -12.42 9.70
N GLN A 309 -9.75 -12.11 10.84
CA GLN A 309 -10.20 -12.57 12.16
C GLN A 309 -11.22 -11.55 12.68
N LEU A 310 -12.30 -11.99 13.36
CA LEU A 310 -13.42 -11.12 13.81
C LEU A 310 -13.74 -11.23 15.32
N TYR A 311 -12.99 -12.03 16.08
CA TYR A 311 -13.26 -12.30 17.50
C TYR A 311 -12.05 -12.00 18.39
N GLN A 312 -12.35 -11.35 19.53
CA GLN A 312 -11.52 -10.97 20.68
C GLN A 312 -10.00 -11.21 20.58
N SER A 313 -9.29 -10.08 20.55
CA SER A 313 -7.85 -9.91 20.86
C SER A 313 -6.89 -10.04 19.69
N LYS A 314 -7.10 -9.21 18.66
CA LYS A 314 -6.12 -8.40 17.90
C LYS A 314 -6.67 -8.20 16.49
N GLU A 315 -7.38 -7.10 16.27
CA GLU A 315 -7.76 -6.69 14.92
C GLU A 315 -7.23 -5.32 14.59
N SER A 316 -6.70 -5.26 13.37
CA SER A 316 -5.99 -4.21 12.67
C SER A 316 -6.70 -2.87 12.74
N ASP A 317 -6.10 -1.93 13.49
CA ASP A 317 -6.28 -0.51 13.18
C ASP A 317 -4.91 -0.05 12.76
N CYS A 318 -4.53 -0.32 11.52
CA CYS A 318 -3.49 0.49 10.89
C CYS A 318 -4.18 1.53 10.00
N TRP A 319 -3.91 2.79 10.29
CA TRP A 319 -4.25 3.91 9.43
C TRP A 319 -2.96 4.60 8.99
N ILE A 320 -2.39 4.15 7.89
CA ILE A 320 -1.34 4.94 7.22
C ILE A 320 -2.00 5.88 6.21
N TYR A 321 -1.45 7.09 6.20
CA TYR A 321 -1.97 8.32 5.62
C TYR A 321 -2.46 8.19 4.17
N THR A 322 -3.62 8.82 3.92
CA THR A 322 -4.21 9.24 2.62
C THR A 322 -3.63 8.65 1.34
N ARG A 323 -4.35 7.70 0.72
CA ARG A 323 -4.31 7.48 -0.75
C ARG A 323 -5.47 6.70 -1.33
N TYR A 324 -6.10 5.81 -0.57
CA TYR A 324 -7.20 5.00 -1.08
C TYR A 324 -8.54 5.55 -0.59
N LYS A 325 -9.31 6.13 -1.50
CA LYS A 325 -10.72 6.46 -1.22
C LYS A 325 -11.50 5.15 -1.16
N LYS A 326 -12.31 4.95 -0.12
CA LYS A 326 -13.18 3.75 0.06
C LYS A 326 -13.95 3.38 -1.20
N ILE A 327 -14.38 4.37 -1.98
CA ILE A 327 -15.12 4.24 -3.24
C ILE A 327 -14.34 3.54 -4.36
N ASN A 328 -13.00 3.49 -4.27
CA ASN A 328 -12.11 2.91 -5.29
C ASN A 328 -11.71 1.46 -5.00
N VAL A 329 -12.09 0.90 -3.85
CA VAL A 329 -11.84 -0.52 -3.54
C VAL A 329 -13.00 -1.36 -4.08
N LEU A 330 -12.68 -2.43 -4.81
CA LEU A 330 -13.61 -3.31 -5.49
C LEU A 330 -13.62 -4.70 -4.83
N PRO A 331 -14.55 -5.01 -3.90
CA PRO A 331 -14.61 -6.33 -3.27
C PRO A 331 -14.87 -7.44 -4.30
N GLY A 332 -14.04 -8.49 -4.26
CA GLY A 332 -14.16 -9.65 -5.17
C GLY A 332 -14.90 -10.86 -4.57
N GLY A 333 -14.82 -11.06 -3.24
CA GLY A 333 -15.49 -12.17 -2.58
C GLY A 333 -15.20 -12.28 -1.08
N PHE A 334 -16.00 -13.09 -0.39
CA PHE A 334 -15.94 -13.31 1.06
C PHE A 334 -16.15 -14.79 1.36
N ILE A 335 -15.21 -15.38 2.11
CA ILE A 335 -15.24 -16.78 2.54
C ILE A 335 -15.56 -16.82 4.05
N PRO A 336 -16.82 -17.07 4.45
CA PRO A 336 -17.17 -17.06 5.86
C PRO A 336 -16.70 -18.36 6.53
N GLY A 337 -16.01 -18.27 7.66
CA GLY A 337 -15.52 -19.45 8.37
C GLY A 337 -14.67 -19.11 9.58
N LEU A 338 -14.72 -19.94 10.63
CA LEU A 338 -13.79 -19.85 11.76
C LEU A 338 -12.43 -20.51 11.46
N LYS A 339 -12.37 -21.33 10.42
CA LYS A 339 -11.18 -22.09 10.04
C LYS A 339 -10.64 -21.54 8.73
N LYS A 340 -9.32 -21.48 8.63
CA LYS A 340 -8.63 -21.20 7.36
C LYS A 340 -9.09 -22.21 6.29
N PRO A 341 -9.38 -21.77 5.06
CA PRO A 341 -9.74 -22.70 4.00
C PRO A 341 -8.58 -23.66 3.68
N GLN A 342 -8.91 -24.94 3.45
CA GLN A 342 -7.90 -25.95 3.11
C GLN A 342 -7.62 -26.00 1.60
N ASP A 343 -8.68 -25.99 0.78
CA ASP A 343 -8.60 -25.86 -0.69
C ASP A 343 -8.98 -24.43 -1.11
N VAL A 344 -8.08 -23.46 -0.91
CA VAL A 344 -8.30 -22.04 -1.28
C VAL A 344 -8.61 -21.89 -2.78
N ASP A 345 -8.03 -22.72 -3.65
CA ASP A 345 -8.26 -22.65 -5.10
C ASP A 345 -9.74 -22.85 -5.43
N SER A 346 -10.43 -23.76 -4.73
CA SER A 346 -11.87 -23.95 -4.91
C SER A 346 -12.70 -22.69 -4.62
N PHE A 347 -12.24 -21.83 -3.70
CA PHE A 347 -12.91 -20.58 -3.35
C PHE A 347 -12.52 -19.42 -4.28
N LEU A 348 -11.28 -19.36 -4.74
CA LEU A 348 -10.83 -18.35 -5.70
C LEU A 348 -11.33 -18.62 -7.13
N PHE A 349 -11.57 -19.90 -7.46
CA PHE A 349 -11.96 -20.33 -8.80
C PHE A 349 -13.15 -19.55 -9.40
N PRO A 350 -14.29 -19.35 -8.72
CA PRO A 350 -15.40 -18.61 -9.34
C PRO A 350 -15.05 -17.16 -9.65
N GLY A 351 -14.32 -16.46 -8.77
CA GLY A 351 -13.91 -15.07 -9.00
C GLY A 351 -12.95 -14.94 -10.19
N LEU A 352 -11.92 -15.79 -10.23
CA LEU A 352 -10.98 -15.82 -11.37
C LEU A 352 -11.64 -16.32 -12.66
N HIS A 353 -12.67 -17.17 -12.55
CA HIS A 353 -13.44 -17.63 -13.71
C HIS A 353 -14.16 -16.47 -14.39
N HIS A 354 -14.83 -15.60 -13.62
CA HIS A 354 -15.42 -14.38 -14.15
C HIS A 354 -14.37 -13.46 -14.79
N ILE A 355 -13.21 -13.30 -14.16
CA ILE A 355 -12.12 -12.49 -14.74
C ILE A 355 -11.66 -13.08 -16.08
N SER A 356 -11.37 -14.38 -16.13
CA SER A 356 -10.91 -15.04 -17.37
C SER A 356 -11.97 -15.02 -18.48
N ALA A 357 -13.25 -15.21 -18.13
CA ALA A 357 -14.36 -15.12 -19.07
C ALA A 357 -14.44 -13.71 -19.69
N VAL A 358 -14.34 -12.66 -18.87
CA VAL A 358 -14.33 -11.28 -19.34
C VAL A 358 -13.04 -10.94 -20.09
N GLN A 359 -11.89 -11.52 -19.73
CA GLN A 359 -10.64 -11.38 -20.51
C GLN A 359 -10.79 -11.96 -21.93
N LYS A 360 -11.49 -13.09 -22.07
CA LYS A 360 -11.70 -13.75 -23.35
C LYS A 360 -12.75 -13.03 -24.21
N GLU A 361 -13.88 -12.65 -23.62
CA GLU A 361 -14.97 -11.98 -24.32
C GLU A 361 -14.74 -10.46 -24.49
N GLY A 362 -13.95 -9.85 -23.61
CA GLY A 362 -13.82 -8.40 -23.43
C GLY A 362 -15.05 -7.79 -22.75
N LEU A 363 -14.85 -6.71 -21.99
CA LEU A 363 -15.91 -6.00 -21.28
C LEU A 363 -16.43 -4.85 -22.15
N MET A 364 -17.71 -4.89 -22.52
CA MET A 364 -18.36 -3.77 -23.19
C MET A 364 -18.69 -2.68 -22.17
N ILE A 365 -18.20 -1.46 -22.39
CA ILE A 365 -18.37 -0.33 -21.48
C ILE A 365 -18.95 0.85 -22.25
N TRP A 366 -20.00 1.46 -21.71
CA TRP A 366 -20.47 2.76 -22.17
C TRP A 366 -19.79 3.89 -21.39
N ASP A 367 -19.02 4.72 -22.09
CA ASP A 367 -18.36 5.90 -21.54
C ASP A 367 -19.34 7.09 -21.58
N SER A 368 -19.90 7.44 -20.43
CA SER A 368 -20.83 8.58 -20.32
C SER A 368 -20.21 9.92 -20.70
N ARG A 369 -18.87 10.05 -20.63
CA ARG A 369 -18.16 11.28 -20.99
C ARG A 369 -17.99 11.40 -22.50
N ARG A 370 -17.69 10.29 -23.18
CA ARG A 370 -17.50 10.24 -24.64
C ARG A 370 -18.79 9.96 -25.40
N HIS A 371 -19.87 9.58 -24.70
CA HIS A 371 -21.13 9.12 -25.28
C HIS A 371 -20.95 7.97 -26.28
N SER A 372 -20.03 7.05 -25.99
CA SER A 372 -19.65 5.96 -26.88
C SER A 372 -19.43 4.66 -26.12
N ILE A 373 -19.69 3.54 -26.79
CA ILE A 373 -19.31 2.22 -26.28
C ILE A 373 -17.90 1.89 -26.76
N PHE A 374 -17.10 1.29 -25.88
CA PHE A 374 -15.83 0.67 -26.22
C PHE A 374 -15.69 -0.69 -25.55
N ARG A 375 -14.77 -1.52 -26.05
CA ARG A 375 -14.42 -2.82 -25.44
C ARG A 375 -13.13 -2.63 -24.65
N SER A 376 -13.16 -2.98 -23.37
CA SER A 376 -12.00 -3.02 -22.47
C SER A 376 -11.58 -4.45 -22.25
N ASN A 377 -10.30 -4.76 -22.37
CA ASN A 377 -9.75 -5.97 -21.78
C ASN A 377 -9.47 -5.70 -20.29
N ILE A 378 -9.51 -6.74 -19.46
CA ILE A 378 -9.14 -6.64 -18.05
C ILE A 378 -7.75 -7.23 -17.88
N TYR A 379 -6.76 -6.40 -17.55
CA TYR A 379 -5.40 -6.84 -17.33
C TYR A 379 -5.14 -7.08 -15.83
N ALA A 380 -4.85 -8.33 -15.45
CA ALA A 380 -4.48 -8.68 -14.09
C ALA A 380 -2.97 -8.49 -13.89
N LEU A 381 -2.57 -7.37 -13.28
CA LEU A 381 -1.18 -6.95 -13.19
C LEU A 381 -0.43 -7.65 -12.05
N TYR A 382 -0.89 -7.49 -10.81
CA TYR A 382 -0.24 -8.05 -9.63
C TYR A 382 -1.20 -8.81 -8.71
N GLU A 383 -0.70 -9.87 -8.10
CA GLU A 383 -1.31 -10.53 -6.95
C GLU A 383 -0.52 -10.25 -5.67
N THR A 384 -1.24 -9.83 -4.65
CA THR A 384 -0.70 -9.35 -3.39
C THR A 384 -1.32 -10.13 -2.23
N ALA A 385 -0.52 -10.45 -1.22
CA ALA A 385 -0.93 -11.09 0.02
C ALA A 385 0.19 -10.94 1.07
N ASP A 386 -0.08 -11.33 2.31
CA ASP A 386 0.97 -11.57 3.30
C ASP A 386 1.87 -12.76 2.88
N GLY A 387 3.06 -12.89 3.48
CA GLY A 387 4.01 -13.96 3.11
C GLY A 387 3.39 -15.37 3.10
N PRO A 388 2.68 -15.80 4.16
CA PRO A 388 1.93 -17.05 4.16
C PRO A 388 0.80 -17.15 3.12
N GLY A 389 0.16 -16.04 2.77
CA GLY A 389 -0.92 -15.95 1.79
C GLY A 389 -0.44 -16.00 0.35
N LEU A 390 0.79 -15.53 0.05
CA LEU A 390 1.40 -15.59 -1.29
C LEU A 390 1.47 -17.02 -1.83
N VAL A 391 1.61 -18.02 -0.95
CA VAL A 391 1.54 -19.46 -1.29
C VAL A 391 0.28 -19.83 -2.09
N TYR A 392 -0.83 -19.12 -1.87
CA TYR A 392 -2.08 -19.36 -2.59
C TYR A 392 -2.01 -18.88 -4.03
N TRP A 393 -1.21 -17.86 -4.30
CA TRP A 393 -0.97 -17.32 -5.64
C TRP A 393 0.15 -18.08 -6.36
N ASP A 394 1.30 -18.29 -5.74
CA ASP A 394 2.50 -18.81 -6.42
C ASP A 394 2.71 -20.34 -6.31
N GLY A 395 1.98 -21.00 -5.39
CA GLY A 395 2.10 -22.43 -5.13
C GLY A 395 3.44 -22.85 -4.52
N MET A 396 4.19 -21.97 -3.86
CA MET A 396 5.53 -22.25 -3.32
C MET A 396 5.53 -22.83 -1.88
N VAL A 397 6.64 -23.45 -1.46
CA VAL A 397 6.83 -23.99 -0.10
C VAL A 397 7.57 -23.07 0.87
N GLY A 398 8.13 -21.96 0.37
CA GLY A 398 9.03 -21.10 1.15
C GLY A 398 10.26 -21.84 1.70
N HIS A 399 10.51 -21.68 3.00
CA HIS A 399 11.71 -22.16 3.71
C HIS A 399 11.88 -23.69 3.80
N CYS A 400 10.93 -24.48 3.31
CA CYS A 400 11.06 -25.94 3.20
C CYS A 400 11.70 -26.39 1.87
N GLY A 401 11.82 -25.48 0.89
CA GLY A 401 12.39 -25.76 -0.42
C GLY A 401 13.80 -25.20 -0.56
N LYS A 402 14.61 -25.83 -1.41
CA LYS A 402 15.95 -25.32 -1.75
C LYS A 402 15.85 -23.99 -2.48
N ASN A 403 14.91 -23.81 -3.41
CA ASN A 403 14.62 -22.50 -3.99
C ASN A 403 13.44 -21.87 -3.24
N GLY A 404 13.74 -21.16 -2.14
CA GLY A 404 12.75 -20.68 -1.18
C GLY A 404 12.39 -19.19 -1.30
N CYS A 405 13.01 -18.46 -2.24
CA CYS A 405 12.67 -17.05 -2.47
C CYS A 405 11.29 -16.95 -3.13
N TRP A 406 10.37 -16.19 -2.55
CA TRP A 406 9.00 -16.01 -3.06
C TRP A 406 8.95 -15.35 -4.44
N LEU A 407 9.96 -14.54 -4.77
CA LEU A 407 10.13 -13.97 -6.11
C LEU A 407 10.79 -14.94 -7.09
N TYR A 408 11.11 -16.17 -6.66
CA TYR A 408 11.74 -17.21 -7.46
C TYR A 408 13.05 -16.76 -8.14
N CYS A 409 13.95 -16.07 -7.43
CA CYS A 409 15.23 -15.58 -8.00
C CYS A 409 16.26 -16.67 -8.32
N GLY A 410 15.96 -17.94 -8.04
CA GLY A 410 16.83 -19.08 -8.38
C GLY A 410 17.97 -19.36 -7.38
N ILE A 411 18.22 -18.45 -6.42
CA ILE A 411 19.21 -18.67 -5.38
C ILE A 411 18.77 -19.81 -4.46
N ARG A 412 19.64 -20.82 -4.32
CA ARG A 412 19.39 -21.94 -3.44
C ARG A 412 19.71 -21.55 -1.99
N GLY A 413 18.77 -21.83 -1.09
CA GLY A 413 18.94 -21.74 0.34
C GLY A 413 19.85 -22.86 0.86
N ARG A 414 20.32 -22.67 2.09
CA ARG A 414 21.23 -23.58 2.78
C ARG A 414 20.56 -24.17 4.01
N ARG A 415 20.84 -25.43 4.30
CA ARG A 415 20.29 -26.14 5.43
C ARG A 415 21.40 -26.63 6.34
N LYS A 416 21.22 -26.39 7.64
CA LYS A 416 22.09 -26.97 8.66
C LYS A 416 21.94 -28.49 8.69
N THR A 417 23.02 -29.22 8.95
CA THR A 417 23.00 -30.69 9.03
C THR A 417 21.95 -31.16 10.05
N ASN A 418 21.15 -32.17 9.68
CA ASN A 418 20.02 -32.72 10.44
C ASN A 418 18.83 -31.77 10.69
N GLN A 419 18.79 -30.60 10.03
CA GLN A 419 17.62 -29.72 10.04
C GLN A 419 16.75 -29.93 8.80
N ASN A 420 15.52 -29.43 8.85
CA ASN A 420 14.54 -29.54 7.76
C ASN A 420 14.32 -28.23 7.00
N HIS A 421 14.84 -27.10 7.49
CA HIS A 421 14.62 -25.77 6.91
C HIS A 421 15.83 -25.28 6.13
N TYR A 422 15.58 -24.75 4.94
CA TYR A 422 16.57 -24.02 4.15
C TYR A 422 16.46 -22.54 4.48
N SER A 423 17.54 -21.98 5.00
CA SER A 423 17.70 -20.54 5.24
C SER A 423 18.24 -19.87 3.98
N ALA A 424 17.84 -18.63 3.71
CA ALA A 424 18.40 -17.81 2.64
C ALA A 424 19.81 -17.27 3.00
N ALA A 425 20.69 -18.14 3.53
CA ALA A 425 22.03 -17.77 3.93
C ALA A 425 22.93 -17.66 2.70
N LEU A 426 23.41 -16.44 2.43
CA LEU A 426 24.30 -16.18 1.28
C LEU A 426 25.71 -16.71 1.51
N LEU A 427 26.17 -16.67 2.76
CA LEU A 427 27.48 -17.19 3.17
C LEU A 427 27.44 -18.69 3.42
N LYS A 428 28.49 -19.38 3.01
CA LYS A 428 28.72 -20.80 3.25
C LYS A 428 29.00 -21.02 4.74
N PRO A 429 28.30 -21.99 5.37
CA PRO A 429 28.59 -22.38 6.74
C PRO A 429 30.07 -22.77 6.91
N ARG A 430 30.66 -22.38 8.04
CA ARG A 430 32.06 -22.69 8.38
C ARG A 430 32.26 -24.16 8.80
N ASP A 431 31.18 -24.87 9.10
CA ASP A 431 31.15 -26.27 9.55
C ASP A 431 30.89 -27.26 8.38
N ARG A 432 30.53 -28.51 8.70
CA ARG A 432 30.21 -29.54 7.70
C ARG A 432 28.86 -29.22 7.04
N ALA A 433 28.90 -28.46 5.95
CA ALA A 433 27.72 -28.22 5.10
C ALA A 433 27.16 -29.54 4.56
N CYS A 434 25.85 -29.74 4.68
CA CYS A 434 25.20 -30.92 4.12
C CYS A 434 25.16 -30.85 2.58
N PRO A 435 25.11 -32.00 1.86
CA PRO A 435 25.08 -32.02 0.40
C PRO A 435 23.97 -31.13 -0.17
N GLY A 436 24.32 -30.23 -1.10
CA GLY A 436 23.41 -29.25 -1.70
C GLY A 436 23.27 -27.95 -0.91
N SER A 437 23.98 -27.78 0.20
CA SER A 437 24.15 -26.52 0.95
C SER A 437 25.61 -26.04 0.97
N ASP A 438 26.48 -26.70 0.22
CA ASP A 438 27.95 -26.53 0.16
C ASP A 438 28.43 -25.63 -0.98
N HIS A 439 27.50 -25.03 -1.75
CA HIS A 439 27.80 -24.08 -2.81
C HIS A 439 28.62 -22.87 -2.30
N PRO A 440 29.42 -22.20 -3.16
CA PRO A 440 30.20 -21.03 -2.76
C PRO A 440 29.36 -19.90 -2.18
N ASP A 441 30.01 -18.95 -1.51
CA ASP A 441 29.39 -17.71 -1.06
C ASP A 441 28.72 -16.99 -2.22
N VAL A 442 27.52 -16.47 -1.98
CA VAL A 442 26.77 -15.69 -2.97
C VAL A 442 26.95 -14.21 -2.65
N ASN A 443 27.42 -13.43 -3.62
CA ASN A 443 27.53 -11.99 -3.47
C ASN A 443 26.12 -11.37 -3.52
N VAL A 444 25.72 -10.71 -2.43
CA VAL A 444 24.40 -10.05 -2.30
C VAL A 444 24.15 -8.98 -3.37
N TYR A 445 25.19 -8.35 -3.90
CA TYR A 445 25.08 -7.34 -4.95
C TYR A 445 24.89 -7.94 -6.35
N LEU A 446 25.01 -9.26 -6.48
CA LEU A 446 24.91 -10.00 -7.74
C LEU A 446 23.78 -11.04 -7.72
N LEU A 447 22.77 -10.83 -6.86
CA LEU A 447 21.59 -11.71 -6.89
C LEU A 447 20.83 -11.51 -8.21
N PRO A 448 20.33 -12.59 -8.84
CA PRO A 448 19.43 -12.47 -9.97
C PRO A 448 18.14 -11.74 -9.58
N PRO A 449 17.48 -11.04 -10.52
CA PRO A 449 16.16 -10.49 -10.28
C PRO A 449 15.13 -11.59 -10.01
N GLY A 450 13.97 -11.21 -9.49
CA GLY A 450 12.83 -12.11 -9.37
C GLY A 450 12.42 -12.70 -10.73
N GLY A 451 12.08 -13.99 -10.73
CA GLY A 451 11.61 -14.76 -11.88
C GLY A 451 12.70 -15.45 -12.67
N ALA A 452 13.28 -16.51 -12.10
CA ALA A 452 14.24 -17.36 -12.80
C ALA A 452 13.61 -18.09 -13.99
N ASP A 453 14.35 -18.13 -15.10
CA ASP A 453 14.00 -18.80 -16.36
C ASP A 453 13.61 -20.28 -16.17
N GLU A 454 14.13 -20.91 -15.12
CA GLU A 454 13.86 -22.31 -14.79
C GLU A 454 12.46 -22.56 -14.21
N TYR A 455 11.69 -21.52 -13.84
CA TYR A 455 10.38 -21.68 -13.17
C TYR A 455 9.45 -22.63 -13.94
N ALA A 456 9.25 -22.37 -15.23
CA ALA A 456 8.34 -23.16 -16.06
C ALA A 456 8.81 -24.62 -16.21
N ASP A 457 10.11 -24.82 -16.38
CA ASP A 457 10.72 -26.15 -16.47
C ASP A 457 10.56 -26.94 -15.16
N ASN A 458 10.82 -26.28 -14.04
CA ASN A 458 10.68 -26.86 -12.71
C ASN A 458 9.22 -27.18 -12.37
N LEU A 459 8.27 -26.35 -12.81
CA LEU A 459 6.86 -26.64 -12.67
C LEU A 459 6.44 -27.84 -13.53
N ARG A 460 6.93 -27.95 -14.77
CA ARG A 460 6.68 -29.12 -15.63
C ARG A 460 7.22 -30.41 -15.00
N LYS A 461 8.42 -30.38 -14.41
CA LYS A 461 9.00 -31.53 -13.66
C LYS A 461 8.12 -31.93 -12.47
N LEU A 462 7.61 -30.95 -11.71
CA LEU A 462 6.72 -31.21 -10.58
C LEU A 462 5.42 -31.89 -11.02
N VAL A 463 4.79 -31.38 -12.08
CA VAL A 463 3.54 -31.93 -12.62
C VAL A 463 3.74 -33.34 -13.17
N ALA A 464 4.88 -33.60 -13.83
CA ALA A 464 5.24 -34.90 -14.41
C ALA A 464 5.66 -35.97 -13.38
N SER A 465 5.77 -35.63 -12.09
CA SER A 465 6.15 -36.58 -11.04
C SER A 465 5.18 -37.76 -10.95
N SER A 466 5.69 -38.99 -11.09
CA SER A 466 4.85 -40.20 -11.24
C SER A 466 4.33 -40.76 -9.91
N ASN A 467 4.98 -40.42 -8.79
CA ASN A 467 4.60 -40.89 -7.44
C ASN A 467 4.94 -39.85 -6.37
N LEU A 468 4.45 -40.09 -5.14
CA LEU A 468 4.59 -39.15 -4.01
C LEU A 468 6.06 -38.89 -3.64
N THR A 469 6.93 -39.90 -3.74
CA THR A 469 8.36 -39.75 -3.45
C THR A 469 9.03 -38.80 -4.44
N GLN A 470 8.81 -38.99 -5.74
CA GLN A 470 9.33 -38.10 -6.79
C GLN A 470 8.76 -36.68 -6.64
N TYR A 471 7.45 -36.57 -6.36
CA TYR A 471 6.82 -35.28 -6.11
C TYR A 471 7.43 -34.56 -4.92
N ASN A 472 7.63 -35.23 -3.78
CA ASN A 472 8.24 -34.63 -2.59
C ASN A 472 9.69 -34.22 -2.85
N GLN A 473 10.46 -35.04 -3.58
CA GLN A 473 11.82 -34.69 -3.97
C GLN A 473 11.85 -33.47 -4.89
N CYS A 474 11.00 -33.42 -5.91
CA CYS A 474 10.88 -32.27 -6.81
C CYS A 474 10.43 -31.02 -6.04
N LYS A 475 9.40 -31.13 -5.19
CA LYS A 475 8.90 -30.06 -4.33
C LYS A 475 10.01 -29.45 -3.47
N THR A 476 10.81 -30.29 -2.80
CA THR A 476 11.94 -29.82 -2.00
C THR A 476 13.01 -29.19 -2.88
N ASP A 477 13.30 -29.74 -4.06
CA ASP A 477 14.38 -29.23 -4.92
C ASP A 477 14.04 -27.89 -5.59
N THR A 478 12.81 -27.77 -6.10
CA THR A 478 12.35 -26.62 -6.90
C THR A 478 11.64 -25.55 -6.09
N GLY A 479 11.18 -25.86 -4.88
CA GLY A 479 10.39 -24.94 -4.06
C GLY A 479 8.90 -24.87 -4.41
N LEU A 480 8.39 -25.74 -5.29
CA LEU A 480 7.02 -25.67 -5.83
C LEU A 480 6.14 -26.81 -5.30
N THR A 481 4.88 -26.52 -4.97
CA THR A 481 3.86 -27.51 -4.52
C THR A 481 2.81 -27.80 -5.56
N LYS A 482 2.44 -26.82 -6.37
CA LYS A 482 1.36 -26.97 -7.33
C LYS A 482 1.49 -25.92 -8.43
N PRO A 483 0.89 -26.18 -9.60
CA PRO A 483 0.60 -25.11 -10.56
C PRO A 483 -0.32 -24.06 -9.95
N PRO A 484 0.06 -22.77 -9.98
CA PRO A 484 -0.80 -21.65 -9.63
C PRO A 484 -2.12 -21.61 -10.40
N LEU A 485 -3.19 -21.20 -9.73
CA LEU A 485 -4.51 -21.05 -10.35
C LEU A 485 -4.54 -19.94 -11.42
N ILE A 486 -3.76 -18.88 -11.22
CA ILE A 486 -3.61 -17.75 -12.16
C ILE A 486 -2.97 -18.12 -13.50
N LEU A 487 -2.31 -19.29 -13.61
CA LEU A 487 -1.96 -19.85 -14.92
C LEU A 487 -3.19 -20.20 -15.77
N GLY A 488 -4.40 -20.12 -15.21
CA GLY A 488 -5.66 -20.24 -15.95
C GLY A 488 -6.14 -18.94 -16.60
N LEU A 489 -5.60 -17.77 -16.23
CA LEU A 489 -5.96 -16.48 -16.83
C LEU A 489 -5.39 -16.36 -18.26
N GLN A 490 -5.96 -15.47 -19.07
CA GLN A 490 -5.53 -15.29 -20.47
C GLN A 490 -4.10 -14.71 -20.53
N PRO A 491 -3.18 -15.27 -21.35
CA PRO A 491 -1.74 -14.96 -21.23
C PRO A 491 -1.43 -13.52 -21.63
N SER A 492 -2.12 -12.99 -22.64
CA SER A 492 -2.00 -11.59 -23.09
C SER A 492 -2.72 -10.59 -22.17
N HIS A 493 -3.29 -11.05 -21.06
CA HIS A 493 -4.07 -10.22 -20.12
C HIS A 493 -3.60 -10.42 -18.66
N SER A 494 -2.39 -10.93 -18.47
CA SER A 494 -1.75 -11.04 -17.17
C SER A 494 -0.23 -11.08 -17.35
N LEU A 495 0.52 -10.53 -16.40
CA LEU A 495 1.98 -10.60 -16.41
C LEU A 495 2.50 -12.05 -16.24
N GLY A 496 1.68 -12.93 -15.65
CA GLY A 496 2.02 -14.32 -15.40
C GLY A 496 3.00 -14.51 -14.23
N ILE A 497 3.20 -15.77 -13.86
CA ILE A 497 4.03 -16.14 -12.71
C ILE A 497 5.46 -16.44 -13.13
N PRO A 498 6.46 -16.03 -12.31
CA PRO A 498 6.32 -15.40 -10.99
C PRO A 498 6.31 -13.87 -10.98
N PHE A 499 6.32 -13.23 -12.15
CA PHE A 499 6.45 -11.78 -12.27
C PHE A 499 5.28 -11.00 -11.65
N SER A 500 4.07 -11.57 -11.64
CA SER A 500 2.89 -10.94 -11.05
C SER A 500 2.88 -10.91 -9.51
N ILE A 501 3.79 -11.62 -8.84
CA ILE A 501 3.89 -11.67 -7.36
C ILE A 501 4.72 -10.53 -6.80
N THR A 502 4.19 -9.79 -5.82
CA THR A 502 4.89 -8.67 -5.17
C THR A 502 5.40 -9.00 -3.77
N THR A 503 6.54 -8.44 -3.36
CA THR A 503 6.91 -8.42 -1.93
C THR A 503 6.05 -7.42 -1.15
N ASP A 504 5.36 -7.89 -0.12
CA ASP A 504 4.65 -6.98 0.78
C ASP A 504 5.60 -6.34 1.82
N ILE A 505 5.96 -5.08 1.57
CA ILE A 505 6.84 -4.30 2.44
C ILE A 505 6.25 -4.12 3.85
N MET A 506 4.92 -4.08 3.99
CA MET A 506 4.25 -3.91 5.27
C MET A 506 4.56 -5.05 6.25
N HIS A 507 4.29 -6.29 5.85
CA HIS A 507 4.58 -7.46 6.68
C HIS A 507 6.08 -7.73 6.79
N LEU A 508 6.88 -7.44 5.75
CA LEU A 508 8.34 -7.55 5.84
C LEU A 508 8.89 -6.70 6.99
N VAL A 509 8.47 -5.44 7.05
CA VAL A 509 8.84 -4.48 8.09
C VAL A 509 8.39 -4.94 9.49
N ALA A 510 7.19 -5.52 9.60
CA ALA A 510 6.69 -6.08 10.86
C ALA A 510 7.56 -7.24 11.37
N ASN A 511 7.89 -8.17 10.47
CA ASN A 511 8.72 -9.34 10.77
C ASN A 511 10.15 -8.94 11.14
N LEU A 512 10.70 -7.90 10.50
CA LEU A 512 11.98 -7.33 10.91
C LEU A 512 11.90 -6.74 12.32
N GLY A 513 10.82 -6.05 12.66
CA GLY A 513 10.54 -5.56 14.02
C GLY A 513 10.61 -6.66 15.08
N ASP A 514 9.85 -7.74 14.88
CA ASP A 514 9.81 -8.89 15.79
C ASP A 514 11.19 -9.56 15.93
N LEU A 515 11.91 -9.74 14.82
CA LEU A 515 13.27 -10.29 14.81
C LEU A 515 14.25 -9.42 15.61
N MET A 516 14.27 -8.11 15.35
CA MET A 516 15.19 -7.18 16.01
C MET A 516 14.92 -7.13 17.52
N LEU A 517 13.65 -7.06 17.92
CA LEU A 517 13.26 -7.09 19.33
C LEU A 517 13.64 -8.41 20.00
N SER A 518 13.47 -9.55 19.31
CA SER A 518 13.90 -10.85 19.82
C SER A 518 15.42 -10.96 20.01
N LEU A 519 16.20 -10.29 19.15
CA LEU A 519 17.65 -10.18 19.29
C LEU A 519 18.05 -9.28 20.46
N TRP A 520 17.50 -8.07 20.53
CA TRP A 520 17.80 -7.11 21.60
C TRP A 520 17.38 -7.60 22.98
N ARG A 521 16.32 -8.39 23.07
CA ARG A 521 15.87 -9.01 24.33
C ARG A 521 16.58 -10.34 24.65
N GLY A 522 17.38 -10.86 23.73
CA GLY A 522 17.98 -12.19 23.86
C GLY A 522 16.95 -13.33 23.93
N THR A 523 15.72 -13.13 23.45
CA THR A 523 14.65 -14.15 23.47
C THR A 523 14.66 -15.05 22.25
N ILE A 524 15.40 -14.68 21.20
CA ILE A 524 15.60 -15.53 20.03
C ILE A 524 16.20 -16.89 20.44
N LYS A 525 15.80 -17.95 19.71
CA LYS A 525 16.35 -19.29 19.91
C LYS A 525 17.75 -19.36 19.31
N CYS A 526 18.70 -19.87 20.06
CA CYS A 526 20.06 -20.17 19.61
C CYS A 526 20.40 -21.64 19.85
N ASP A 527 21.45 -22.12 19.18
CA ASP A 527 21.98 -23.45 19.44
C ASP A 527 22.67 -23.51 20.81
N ASN A 528 22.79 -24.71 21.38
CA ASN A 528 23.49 -24.93 22.66
C ASN A 528 24.98 -24.53 22.62
N THR A 529 25.54 -24.30 21.43
CA THR A 529 26.92 -23.87 21.22
C THR A 529 27.08 -22.34 21.21
N ASP A 530 25.98 -21.60 21.29
CA ASP A 530 25.95 -20.14 21.27
C ASP A 530 25.44 -19.61 22.62
N GLU A 531 26.23 -18.77 23.25
CA GLU A 531 26.00 -18.30 24.61
C GLU A 531 25.44 -16.88 24.58
N LYS A 532 24.19 -16.74 25.04
CA LYS A 532 23.48 -15.44 25.05
C LYS A 532 24.21 -14.35 25.82
N ASP A 533 25.02 -14.74 26.81
CA ASP A 533 25.83 -13.82 27.63
C ASP A 533 26.94 -13.12 26.83
N THR A 534 27.28 -13.65 25.65
CA THR A 534 28.25 -13.04 24.74
C THR A 534 27.62 -12.01 23.78
N TRP A 535 26.30 -11.88 23.78
CA TRP A 535 25.58 -11.03 22.83
C TRP A 535 25.54 -9.58 23.32
N ASP A 536 26.53 -8.79 22.93
CA ASP A 536 26.63 -7.36 23.24
C ASP A 536 25.49 -6.51 22.63
N TRP A 537 24.75 -7.04 21.65
CA TRP A 537 23.54 -6.42 21.11
C TRP A 537 22.27 -6.70 21.94
N ALA A 538 22.30 -7.63 22.90
CA ALA A 538 21.14 -8.04 23.68
C ALA A 538 20.88 -7.09 24.87
N ILE A 539 20.73 -5.80 24.55
CA ILE A 539 20.64 -4.67 25.49
C ILE A 539 19.42 -4.70 26.42
N PHE A 540 18.36 -5.44 26.07
CA PHE A 540 17.12 -5.57 26.83
C PHE A 540 16.94 -6.95 27.45
N ARG A 541 18.05 -7.63 27.76
CA ARG A 541 18.00 -8.87 28.57
C ARG A 541 17.63 -8.60 30.01
N ASP A 542 18.02 -7.44 30.52
CA ASP A 542 17.54 -6.96 31.82
C ASP A 542 16.09 -6.48 31.69
N GLN A 543 15.22 -7.03 32.53
CA GLN A 543 13.79 -6.73 32.48
C GLN A 543 13.50 -5.28 32.90
N GLY A 544 14.29 -4.71 33.84
CA GLY A 544 14.15 -3.33 34.28
C GLY A 544 14.42 -2.34 33.14
N LEU A 545 15.53 -2.52 32.41
CA LEU A 545 15.86 -1.71 31.23
C LEU A 545 14.80 -1.85 30.13
N TRP A 546 14.22 -3.04 29.95
CA TRP A 546 13.14 -3.25 28.98
C TRP A 546 11.85 -2.53 29.37
N ASP A 547 11.48 -2.56 30.64
CA ASP A 547 10.28 -1.89 31.17
C ASP A 547 10.43 -0.37 31.10
N GLU A 548 11.60 0.17 31.45
CA GLU A 548 11.95 1.59 31.33
C GLU A 548 11.88 2.05 29.86
N HIS A 549 12.46 1.29 28.94
CA HIS A 549 12.36 1.58 27.50
C HIS A 549 10.91 1.55 27.00
N GLY A 550 10.12 0.62 27.51
CA GLY A 550 8.68 0.55 27.28
C GLY A 550 7.96 1.85 27.63
N GLU A 551 8.31 2.43 28.78
CA GLU A 551 7.76 3.69 29.25
C GLU A 551 8.20 4.88 28.39
N TYR A 552 9.47 4.95 27.97
CA TYR A 552 9.92 5.97 27.02
C TYR A 552 9.17 5.94 25.69
N VAL A 553 8.90 4.74 25.15
CA VAL A 553 8.09 4.59 23.92
C VAL A 553 6.67 5.14 24.14
N ALA A 554 6.06 4.84 25.28
CA ALA A 554 4.73 5.37 25.61
C ALA A 554 4.75 6.90 25.78
N GLN A 555 5.77 7.47 26.42
CA GLN A 555 5.90 8.90 26.63
C GLN A 555 6.13 9.67 25.33
N ALA A 556 6.98 9.14 24.44
CA ALA A 556 7.22 9.71 23.11
C ALA A 556 5.92 9.93 22.31
N GLY A 557 4.92 9.08 22.54
CA GLY A 557 3.60 9.19 21.92
C GLY A 557 2.84 10.50 22.19
N HIS A 558 3.15 11.23 23.27
CA HIS A 558 2.56 12.55 23.54
C HIS A 558 3.04 13.62 22.56
N TYR A 559 4.25 13.44 22.02
CA TYR A 559 4.89 14.35 21.08
C TYR A 559 4.63 13.99 19.61
N LEU A 560 3.88 12.90 19.38
CA LEU A 560 3.40 12.51 18.06
C LEU A 560 2.01 13.10 17.80
N PRO A 561 1.87 14.01 16.82
CA PRO A 561 0.60 14.67 16.56
C PRO A 561 -0.51 13.68 16.22
N GLY A 562 -1.76 14.06 16.52
CA GLY A 562 -2.95 13.25 16.20
C GLY A 562 -3.07 12.79 14.74
N SER A 563 -2.40 13.48 13.82
CA SER A 563 -2.32 13.10 12.41
C SER A 563 -1.43 11.89 12.14
N PHE A 564 -0.56 11.48 13.06
CA PHE A 564 0.35 10.33 12.93
C PHE A 564 -0.30 9.02 13.42
N ASP A 565 -1.61 8.88 13.24
CA ASP A 565 -2.44 7.78 13.76
C ASP A 565 -2.44 7.72 15.31
N ARG A 566 -2.66 6.55 15.93
CA ARG A 566 -2.80 6.38 17.38
C ARG A 566 -1.48 6.61 18.13
N LYS A 567 -1.60 6.83 19.44
CA LYS A 567 -0.44 6.88 20.34
C LYS A 567 0.16 5.46 20.44
N PRO A 568 1.49 5.27 20.30
CA PRO A 568 2.10 3.97 20.55
C PRO A 568 1.90 3.57 22.02
N HIS A 569 1.58 2.31 22.26
CA HIS A 569 1.52 1.78 23.61
C HIS A 569 2.92 1.54 24.20
N ASN A 570 2.98 1.36 25.52
CA ASN A 570 4.15 0.80 26.18
C ASN A 570 4.46 -0.58 25.53
N ILE A 571 5.59 -0.66 24.83
CA ILE A 571 5.95 -1.85 24.08
C ILE A 571 6.25 -3.03 25.02
N ALA A 572 6.82 -2.78 26.21
CA ALA A 572 7.12 -3.82 27.17
C ALA A 572 5.86 -4.53 27.68
N GLU A 573 4.79 -3.77 27.92
CA GLU A 573 3.52 -4.31 28.41
C GLU A 573 2.67 -4.98 27.32
N LYS A 574 2.72 -4.47 26.08
CA LYS A 574 1.74 -4.82 25.04
C LYS A 574 2.28 -5.69 23.91
N ILE A 575 3.59 -5.90 23.79
CA ILE A 575 4.21 -6.67 22.68
C ILE A 575 3.54 -8.04 22.48
N SER A 576 3.22 -8.75 23.57
CA SER A 576 2.61 -10.09 23.53
C SER A 576 1.08 -10.09 23.35
N THR A 577 0.39 -8.99 23.67
CA THR A 577 -1.08 -8.98 23.78
C THR A 577 -1.80 -8.08 22.79
N GLN A 578 -1.29 -6.87 22.50
CA GLN A 578 -2.02 -5.85 21.74
C GLN A 578 -1.17 -4.95 20.82
N TYR A 579 0.15 -5.14 20.76
CA TYR A 579 1.01 -4.33 19.89
C TYR A 579 0.77 -4.65 18.41
N LYS A 580 0.36 -3.65 17.63
CA LYS A 580 -0.07 -3.80 16.23
C LYS A 580 1.10 -3.61 15.24
N THR A 581 0.92 -4.10 14.01
CA THR A 581 1.91 -3.95 12.92
C THR A 581 2.39 -2.51 12.75
N TRP A 582 1.48 -1.54 12.73
CA TRP A 582 1.86 -0.13 12.59
C TRP A 582 2.69 0.40 13.78
N GLU A 583 2.45 -0.10 15.00
CA GLU A 583 3.24 0.26 16.18
C GLU A 583 4.67 -0.27 16.06
N TYR A 584 4.84 -1.50 15.56
CA TYR A 584 6.18 -2.02 15.20
C TYR A 584 6.88 -1.12 14.20
N GLN A 585 6.15 -0.59 13.20
CA GLN A 585 6.75 0.27 12.19
C GLN A 585 7.16 1.62 12.77
N LEU A 586 6.24 2.28 13.49
CA LEU A 586 6.50 3.55 14.13
C LEU A 586 7.66 3.42 15.13
N TYR A 587 7.66 2.36 15.93
CA TYR A 587 8.75 2.08 16.84
C TYR A 587 10.06 1.86 16.08
N LEU A 588 10.16 0.84 15.22
CA LEU A 588 11.44 0.45 14.63
C LEU A 588 12.00 1.50 13.66
N PHE A 589 11.14 2.16 12.87
CA PHE A 589 11.54 3.05 11.77
C PHE A 589 11.34 4.54 12.07
N GLY A 590 10.65 4.88 13.17
CA GLY A 590 10.47 6.25 13.64
C GLY A 590 11.19 6.55 14.95
N LEU A 591 11.02 5.71 15.98
CA LEU A 591 11.47 6.01 17.35
C LEU A 591 12.82 5.36 17.71
N ALA A 592 13.02 4.09 17.36
CA ALA A 592 14.14 3.28 17.79
C ALA A 592 15.52 3.86 17.43
N PRO A 593 15.74 4.47 16.24
CA PRO A 593 17.02 5.12 15.96
C PRO A 593 17.38 6.21 16.97
N ALA A 594 16.41 7.00 17.42
CA ALA A 594 16.65 8.05 18.41
C ALA A 594 16.75 7.45 19.82
N LEU A 595 15.81 6.58 20.21
CA LEU A 595 15.75 6.02 21.56
C LEU A 595 16.88 5.03 21.88
N LEU A 596 17.48 4.41 20.86
CA LEU A 596 18.59 3.47 21.04
C LEU A 596 19.96 4.10 20.82
N TYR A 597 20.03 5.39 20.54
CA TYR A 597 21.30 6.10 20.47
C TYR A 597 21.95 6.11 21.86
N ASN A 598 23.24 5.76 21.94
CA ASN A 598 23.99 5.49 23.19
C ASN A 598 23.50 4.33 24.07
N VAL A 599 22.40 3.65 23.73
CA VAL A 599 21.95 2.41 24.39
C VAL A 599 22.45 1.18 23.63
N LEU A 600 22.21 1.12 22.32
CA LEU A 600 22.69 0.05 21.46
C LEU A 600 24.15 0.33 21.05
N PRO A 601 25.08 -0.65 21.14
CA PRO A 601 26.47 -0.42 20.75
C PRO A 601 26.59 0.17 19.34
N ARG A 602 27.47 1.17 19.20
CA ARG A 602 27.54 2.05 18.02
C ARG A 602 27.54 1.31 16.68
N LYS A 603 28.27 0.19 16.56
CA LYS A 603 28.31 -0.63 15.32
C LYS A 603 26.93 -1.16 14.89
N TYR A 604 26.10 -1.60 15.84
CA TYR A 604 24.77 -2.13 15.56
C TYR A 604 23.77 -1.00 15.37
N TRP A 605 23.91 0.09 16.13
CA TRP A 605 23.09 1.28 15.95
C TRP A 605 23.27 1.91 14.56
N GLN A 606 24.51 2.07 14.07
CA GLN A 606 24.76 2.55 12.71
C GLN A 606 24.19 1.60 11.65
N ASN A 607 24.25 0.29 11.89
CA ASN A 607 23.67 -0.70 11.00
C ASN A 607 22.12 -0.61 10.98
N LEU A 608 21.49 -0.44 12.14
CA LEU A 608 20.05 -0.18 12.27
C LEU A 608 19.66 1.11 11.52
N CYS A 609 20.42 2.20 11.68
CA CYS A 609 20.18 3.44 10.96
C CYS A 609 20.20 3.25 9.44
N LYS A 610 21.09 2.41 8.89
CA LYS A 610 21.09 2.09 7.45
C LYS A 610 19.82 1.35 7.02
N LEU A 611 19.35 0.38 7.81
CA LEU A 611 18.08 -0.29 7.55
C LEU A 611 16.93 0.72 7.55
N VAL A 612 16.87 1.57 8.57
CA VAL A 612 15.80 2.54 8.72
C VAL A 612 15.80 3.53 7.57
N ARG A 613 16.96 4.07 7.19
CA ARG A 613 17.06 4.96 6.03
C ARG A 613 16.61 4.28 4.75
N GLY A 614 17.03 3.04 4.52
CA GLY A 614 16.64 2.27 3.35
C GLY A 614 15.12 2.09 3.27
N ILE A 615 14.48 1.66 4.36
CA ILE A 615 13.02 1.49 4.40
C ILE A 615 12.26 2.82 4.33
N GLN A 616 12.75 3.88 4.97
CA GLN A 616 12.17 5.22 4.87
C GLN A 616 12.15 5.72 3.42
N LEU A 617 13.25 5.54 2.66
CA LEU A 617 13.31 5.87 1.24
C LEU A 617 12.35 5.00 0.40
N MET A 618 12.32 3.69 0.65
CA MET A 618 11.44 2.74 -0.05
C MET A 618 9.95 2.93 0.22
N THR A 619 9.59 3.65 1.28
CA THR A 619 8.21 3.95 1.65
C THR A 619 7.79 5.37 1.26
N GLN A 620 8.66 6.12 0.59
CA GLN A 620 8.31 7.42 0.04
C GLN A 620 7.27 7.27 -1.08
N HIS A 621 6.54 8.35 -1.30
CA HIS A 621 5.63 8.42 -2.43
C HIS A 621 6.38 8.40 -3.76
N SER A 622 7.46 9.16 -3.84
CA SER A 622 8.25 9.39 -5.05
C SER A 622 9.69 9.09 -4.69
N ILE A 623 10.38 8.34 -5.54
CA ILE A 623 11.78 7.98 -5.33
C ILE A 623 12.56 8.13 -6.64
N SER A 624 13.68 8.85 -6.57
CA SER A 624 14.55 9.05 -7.73
C SER A 624 15.43 7.82 -7.99
N LEU A 625 15.94 7.66 -9.22
CA LEU A 625 16.91 6.60 -9.54
C LEU A 625 18.17 6.65 -8.67
N LYS A 626 18.63 7.86 -8.31
CA LYS A 626 19.78 8.06 -7.41
C LYS A 626 19.48 7.55 -6.01
N GLU A 627 18.28 7.80 -5.51
CA GLU A 627 17.85 7.26 -4.22
C GLU A 627 17.72 5.74 -4.26
N ILE A 628 17.18 5.15 -5.33
CA ILE A 628 17.13 3.69 -5.50
C ILE A 628 18.54 3.08 -5.45
N GLN A 629 19.51 3.67 -6.15
CA GLN A 629 20.92 3.24 -6.08
C GLN A 629 21.48 3.34 -4.66
N TYR A 630 21.16 4.42 -3.95
CA TYR A 630 21.56 4.58 -2.56
C TYR A 630 20.91 3.53 -1.64
N VAL A 631 19.61 3.27 -1.82
CA VAL A 631 18.90 2.21 -1.09
C VAL A 631 19.53 0.85 -1.38
N GLN A 632 19.91 0.55 -2.62
CA GLN A 632 20.59 -0.71 -2.95
C GLN A 632 21.83 -0.91 -2.08
N VAL A 633 22.64 0.13 -1.91
CA VAL A 633 23.82 0.09 -1.03
C VAL A 633 23.42 -0.15 0.43
N LEU A 634 22.39 0.53 0.92
CA LEU A 634 21.93 0.42 2.31
C LEU A 634 21.32 -0.96 2.63
N LEU A 635 20.44 -1.47 1.77
CA LEU A 635 19.62 -2.66 1.99
C LEU A 635 20.29 -3.97 1.58
N CYS A 636 21.28 -3.95 0.68
CA CYS A 636 22.11 -5.13 0.42
C CYS A 636 22.87 -5.58 1.69
N GLY A 637 23.30 -4.63 2.53
CA GLY A 637 23.89 -4.94 3.84
C GLY A 637 22.93 -5.63 4.81
N TRP A 638 21.63 -5.55 4.54
CA TRP A 638 20.55 -6.21 5.27
C TRP A 638 19.93 -7.39 4.51
N GLN A 639 20.55 -7.83 3.41
CA GLN A 639 20.08 -8.93 2.56
C GLN A 639 18.65 -8.71 2.04
N LEU A 640 18.28 -7.46 1.76
CA LEU A 640 17.03 -7.06 1.13
C LEU A 640 17.23 -6.48 -0.30
N PRO A 641 18.04 -7.10 -1.19
CA PRO A 641 18.36 -6.52 -2.50
C PRO A 641 17.17 -6.51 -3.47
N HIS A 642 16.15 -7.34 -3.24
CA HIS A 642 14.98 -7.41 -4.14
C HIS A 642 14.05 -6.21 -4.03
N LEU A 643 14.03 -5.48 -2.91
CA LEU A 643 13.14 -4.34 -2.72
C LEU A 643 13.41 -3.22 -3.75
N PRO A 644 14.66 -2.72 -3.91
CA PRO A 644 14.98 -1.73 -4.94
C PRO A 644 14.70 -2.23 -6.37
N ASP A 645 15.04 -3.49 -6.67
CA ASP A 645 14.79 -4.09 -7.99
C ASP A 645 13.29 -4.15 -8.31
N GLU A 646 12.46 -4.58 -7.35
CA GLU A 646 11.01 -4.57 -7.50
C GLU A 646 10.47 -3.15 -7.66
N THR A 647 11.08 -2.14 -7.06
CA THR A 647 10.62 -0.75 -7.22
C THR A 647 10.80 -0.24 -8.64
N LEU A 648 11.91 -0.59 -9.27
CA LEU A 648 12.14 -0.29 -10.69
C LEU A 648 11.14 -1.04 -11.57
N ARG A 649 10.83 -2.29 -11.23
CA ARG A 649 9.93 -3.12 -12.03
C ARG A 649 8.46 -2.79 -11.84
N LYS A 650 8.05 -2.42 -10.63
CA LYS A 650 6.65 -2.39 -10.21
C LYS A 650 6.13 -1.04 -9.77
N GLY A 651 7.02 -0.05 -9.67
CA GLY A 651 6.73 1.23 -9.02
C GLY A 651 6.95 1.15 -7.50
N PRO A 652 6.64 2.23 -6.75
CA PRO A 652 6.93 2.30 -5.32
C PRO A 652 6.20 1.19 -4.52
N PRO A 653 6.84 0.54 -3.53
CA PRO A 653 6.23 -0.52 -2.72
C PRO A 653 4.92 -0.12 -2.03
N ILE A 654 4.76 1.18 -1.73
CA ILE A 654 3.54 1.72 -1.12
C ILE A 654 2.30 1.57 -2.04
N CYS A 655 2.48 1.41 -3.35
CA CYS A 655 1.40 1.21 -4.32
C CYS A 655 0.82 -0.21 -4.30
N TYR A 656 1.54 -1.21 -3.80
CA TYR A 656 1.11 -2.61 -3.75
C TYR A 656 1.23 -3.26 -2.36
N ALA A 657 1.51 -2.47 -1.32
CA ALA A 657 1.51 -2.91 0.07
C ALA A 657 0.10 -3.31 0.55
N GLN A 658 0.02 -4.24 1.50
CA GLN A 658 -1.25 -4.77 2.03
C GLN A 658 -2.05 -3.78 2.92
N TRP A 659 -1.61 -2.54 3.08
CA TRP A 659 -2.34 -1.51 3.84
C TRP A 659 -3.78 -1.34 3.38
N THR A 660 -4.02 -1.34 2.06
CA THR A 660 -5.38 -1.18 1.51
C THR A 660 -6.28 -2.31 1.95
N MET A 661 -5.78 -3.55 1.98
CA MET A 661 -6.54 -4.72 2.42
C MET A 661 -6.83 -4.66 3.91
N GLU A 662 -5.82 -4.41 4.74
CA GLU A 662 -5.94 -4.26 6.19
C GLU A 662 -6.92 -3.14 6.58
N CYS A 663 -6.80 -1.97 5.96
CA CYS A 663 -7.76 -0.87 6.17
C CYS A 663 -9.17 -1.25 5.70
N THR A 664 -9.31 -2.03 4.62
CA THR A 664 -10.61 -2.48 4.13
C THR A 664 -11.25 -3.46 5.12
N ILE A 665 -10.48 -4.41 5.65
CA ILE A 665 -10.91 -5.33 6.70
C ILE A 665 -11.33 -4.56 7.95
N GLY A 666 -10.51 -3.61 8.42
CA GLY A 666 -10.84 -2.77 9.58
C GLY A 666 -12.12 -1.96 9.37
N ASN A 667 -12.31 -1.35 8.19
CA ASN A 667 -13.54 -0.62 7.86
C ASN A 667 -14.78 -1.52 7.84
N LEU A 668 -14.69 -2.70 7.24
CA LEU A 668 -15.80 -3.65 7.20
C LEU A 668 -16.08 -4.26 8.58
N GLY A 669 -15.04 -4.50 9.38
CA GLY A 669 -15.15 -4.97 10.76
C GLY A 669 -15.93 -4.00 11.65
N GLN A 670 -15.70 -2.69 11.49
CA GLN A 670 -16.47 -1.64 12.17
C GLN A 670 -17.96 -1.59 11.75
N GLU A 671 -18.31 -2.17 10.61
CA GLU A 671 -19.67 -2.22 10.08
C GLU A 671 -20.44 -3.47 10.52
N ILE A 672 -19.77 -4.43 11.17
CA ILE A 672 -20.42 -5.65 11.68
C ILE A 672 -21.42 -5.29 12.79
N ARG A 673 -22.67 -5.71 12.58
CA ARG A 673 -23.81 -5.41 13.45
C ARG A 673 -24.37 -6.63 14.17
N GLN A 674 -23.93 -7.84 13.81
CA GLN A 674 -24.50 -9.09 14.36
C GLN A 674 -23.40 -9.95 15.02
N PRO A 675 -23.38 -10.05 16.36
CA PRO A 675 -22.35 -10.82 17.07
C PRO A 675 -22.53 -12.35 16.94
N VAL A 676 -23.72 -12.81 16.54
CA VAL A 676 -24.05 -14.23 16.42
C VAL A 676 -23.41 -14.87 15.18
N ASN A 677 -23.45 -14.18 14.03
CA ASN A 677 -22.92 -14.67 12.75
C ASN A 677 -22.03 -13.61 12.07
N PRO A 678 -20.92 -13.18 12.69
CA PRO A 678 -20.16 -12.01 12.23
C PRO A 678 -19.53 -12.20 10.85
N TYR A 679 -19.09 -13.41 10.49
CA TYR A 679 -18.54 -13.68 9.15
C TYR A 679 -19.59 -13.62 8.04
N GLU A 680 -20.83 -14.03 8.33
CA GLU A 680 -21.94 -13.90 7.38
C GLU A 680 -22.33 -12.43 7.22
N ASN A 681 -22.40 -11.69 8.34
CA ASN A 681 -22.68 -10.26 8.30
C ASN A 681 -21.55 -9.46 7.62
N LEU A 682 -20.28 -9.81 7.83
CA LEU A 682 -19.14 -9.25 7.09
C LEU A 682 -19.31 -9.43 5.58
N SER A 683 -19.74 -10.63 5.14
CA SER A 683 -20.00 -10.91 3.73
C SER A 683 -21.15 -10.04 3.18
N GLN A 684 -22.16 -9.72 4.00
CA GLN A 684 -23.26 -8.83 3.63
C GLN A 684 -22.80 -7.37 3.53
N GLU A 685 -22.07 -6.86 4.52
CA GLU A 685 -21.53 -5.49 4.50
C GLU A 685 -20.55 -5.30 3.35
N GLY A 686 -19.77 -6.33 3.01
CA GLY A 686 -18.90 -6.33 1.84
C GLY A 686 -19.64 -6.16 0.51
N VAL A 687 -20.75 -6.89 0.31
CA VAL A 687 -21.62 -6.71 -0.87
C VAL A 687 -22.24 -5.32 -0.87
N ARG A 688 -22.75 -4.87 0.28
CA ARG A 688 -23.32 -3.54 0.45
C ARG A 688 -22.33 -2.45 0.07
N ARG A 689 -21.08 -2.55 0.55
CA ARG A 689 -20.01 -1.60 0.21
C ARG A 689 -19.75 -1.57 -1.29
N CYS A 690 -19.70 -2.75 -1.92
CA CYS A 690 -19.53 -2.84 -3.37
C CYS A 690 -20.66 -2.15 -4.14
N GLN A 691 -21.91 -2.37 -3.74
CA GLN A 691 -23.09 -1.75 -4.35
C GLN A 691 -23.14 -0.24 -4.14
N VAL A 692 -22.84 0.23 -2.92
CA VAL A 692 -22.75 1.67 -2.59
C VAL A 692 -21.64 2.35 -3.38
N ASN A 693 -20.45 1.74 -3.45
CA ASN A 693 -19.32 2.28 -4.22
C ASN A 693 -19.69 2.44 -5.71
N ALA A 694 -20.31 1.42 -6.31
CA ALA A 694 -20.78 1.47 -7.69
C ALA A 694 -21.87 2.54 -7.89
N LEU A 695 -22.80 2.67 -6.95
CA LEU A 695 -23.86 3.68 -7.00
C LEU A 695 -23.30 5.09 -6.92
N LEU A 696 -22.40 5.37 -5.98
CA LEU A 696 -21.79 6.68 -5.81
C LEU A 696 -20.87 7.04 -6.98
N ALA A 697 -20.25 6.05 -7.64
CA ALA A 697 -19.49 6.29 -8.86
C ALA A 697 -20.41 6.64 -10.05
N ALA A 698 -21.61 6.04 -10.13
CA ALA A 698 -22.58 6.31 -11.17
C ALA A 698 -23.43 7.57 -10.92
N ILE A 699 -23.65 7.94 -9.66
CA ILE A 699 -24.47 9.08 -9.22
C ILE A 699 -23.77 9.83 -8.06
N PRO A 700 -22.70 10.59 -8.34
CA PRO A 700 -21.95 11.28 -7.29
C PRO A 700 -22.76 12.27 -6.47
N GLN A 701 -23.89 12.78 -6.99
CA GLN A 701 -24.77 13.72 -6.28
C GLN A 701 -25.45 13.12 -5.04
N LEU A 702 -25.42 11.79 -4.88
CA LEU A 702 -25.88 11.11 -3.66
C LEU A 702 -24.85 11.16 -2.54
N ASN A 703 -23.58 11.42 -2.88
CA ASN A 703 -22.56 11.69 -1.88
C ASN A 703 -22.83 13.09 -1.33
N GLY A 704 -23.15 13.19 -0.03
CA GLY A 704 -23.43 14.49 0.59
C GLY A 704 -22.29 15.49 0.37
N PRO A 705 -22.54 16.81 0.44
CA PRO A 705 -21.47 17.79 0.28
C PRO A 705 -20.35 17.50 1.29
N PRO A 706 -19.08 17.75 0.93
CA PRO A 706 -17.98 17.71 1.89
C PRO A 706 -18.39 18.48 3.15
N ARG A 707 -18.06 17.99 4.34
CA ARG A 707 -18.32 18.72 5.60
C ARG A 707 -17.74 20.13 5.44
N ALA A 708 -18.62 21.11 5.24
CA ALA A 708 -18.20 22.50 5.21
C ALA A 708 -17.52 22.81 6.56
N PRO A 709 -16.47 23.64 6.58
CA PRO A 709 -16.01 24.21 7.83
C PRO A 709 -17.22 24.77 8.57
N SER A 710 -17.26 24.60 9.90
CA SER A 710 -18.29 25.23 10.72
C SER A 710 -18.45 26.69 10.29
N SER A 711 -19.67 27.25 10.29
CA SER A 711 -19.91 28.67 9.99
C SER A 711 -19.11 29.64 10.87
N LEU A 712 -18.46 29.13 11.92
CA LEU A 712 -17.59 29.83 12.85
C LEU A 712 -16.09 29.73 12.51
N ALA A 713 -15.71 28.97 11.47
CA ALA A 713 -14.36 28.92 10.93
C ALA A 713 -14.18 29.99 9.84
N GLU A 714 -12.99 30.57 9.75
CA GLU A 714 -12.66 31.51 8.67
C GLU A 714 -11.89 30.78 7.58
N ASP A 715 -12.53 30.61 6.43
CA ASP A 715 -11.92 30.03 5.24
C ASP A 715 -10.86 31.00 4.67
N LEU A 716 -9.65 30.48 4.44
CA LEU A 716 -8.53 31.21 3.88
C LEU A 716 -8.27 30.84 2.41
N GLY A 717 -9.08 29.95 1.83
CA GLY A 717 -8.87 29.35 0.52
C GLY A 717 -7.80 28.26 0.52
N ASP A 718 -7.71 27.52 -0.60
CA ASP A 718 -6.69 26.47 -0.84
C ASP A 718 -6.66 25.35 0.23
N GLY A 719 -7.81 25.10 0.87
CA GLY A 719 -7.96 24.10 1.93
C GLY A 719 -7.52 24.57 3.32
N TYR A 720 -7.02 25.81 3.46
CA TYR A 720 -6.64 26.41 4.74
C TYR A 720 -7.84 27.07 5.42
N ALA A 721 -7.97 26.89 6.74
CA ALA A 721 -9.00 27.57 7.52
C ALA A 721 -8.58 27.83 8.97
N LEU A 722 -8.88 29.03 9.49
CA LEU A 722 -8.75 29.33 10.92
C LEU A 722 -9.98 28.78 11.67
N LEU A 723 -9.75 27.93 12.68
CA LEU A 723 -10.84 27.27 13.39
C LEU A 723 -11.28 28.05 14.64
N CYS A 724 -12.51 27.79 15.10
CA CYS A 724 -13.24 28.57 16.11
C CYS A 724 -12.51 28.88 17.43
N LYS A 725 -11.48 28.11 17.80
CA LYS A 725 -10.76 28.29 19.07
C LYS A 725 -9.84 29.51 18.97
N ARG A 726 -10.39 30.70 19.27
CA ARG A 726 -9.70 32.00 19.27
C ARG A 726 -9.85 32.76 20.58
N GLN A 727 -9.07 33.81 20.75
CA GLN A 727 -9.15 34.73 21.89
C GLN A 727 -10.46 35.51 21.83
N LYS A 728 -11.11 35.71 22.98
CA LYS A 728 -12.42 36.39 23.03
C LYS A 728 -12.34 37.87 22.65
N TYR A 729 -11.28 38.54 23.09
CA TYR A 729 -11.03 39.96 22.84
C TYR A 729 -9.62 40.15 22.28
N ALA A 730 -9.46 41.09 21.35
CA ALA A 730 -8.15 41.45 20.83
C ALA A 730 -7.33 42.14 21.93
N ALA A 731 -6.03 41.87 21.98
CA ALA A 731 -5.10 42.40 22.98
C ALA A 731 -3.85 42.95 22.29
N LYS A 732 -3.16 43.90 22.94
CA LYS A 732 -1.84 44.33 22.46
C LYS A 732 -0.86 43.16 22.56
N PRO A 733 -0.05 42.87 21.53
CA PRO A 733 0.97 41.82 21.61
C PRO A 733 2.05 42.16 22.64
N ILE A 734 2.81 41.16 23.08
CA ILE A 734 3.95 41.31 23.99
C ILE A 734 5.14 41.87 23.20
N HIS A 735 6.03 42.66 23.82
CA HIS A 735 7.09 43.44 23.17
C HIS A 735 7.95 42.67 22.14
N THR A 736 8.26 41.39 22.36
CA THR A 736 9.08 40.57 21.46
C THR A 736 8.36 40.18 20.17
N ASP A 737 7.06 39.87 20.24
CA ASP A 737 6.24 39.54 19.06
C ASP A 737 6.06 40.76 18.14
N VAL A 738 5.97 41.96 18.73
CA VAL A 738 5.67 43.21 18.02
C VAL A 738 6.75 43.51 16.97
N ALA A 739 8.02 43.38 17.34
CA ALA A 739 9.14 43.66 16.44
C ALA A 739 9.18 42.70 15.24
N ALA A 740 8.99 41.40 15.48
CA ALA A 740 8.96 40.40 14.40
C ALA A 740 7.78 40.62 13.44
N ILE A 741 6.62 40.98 13.97
CA ILE A 741 5.44 41.32 13.17
C ILE A 741 5.68 42.61 12.37
N GLN A 742 6.19 43.67 13.01
CA GLN A 742 6.50 44.94 12.32
C GLN A 742 7.54 44.74 11.21
N ASN A 743 8.58 43.94 11.44
CA ASN A 743 9.59 43.61 10.43
C ASN A 743 8.97 42.88 9.23
N PHE A 744 8.05 41.94 9.47
CA PHE A 744 7.37 41.21 8.40
C PHE A 744 6.50 42.11 7.51
N PHE A 745 5.83 43.12 8.10
CA PHE A 745 4.95 44.02 7.36
C PHE A 745 5.65 45.31 6.85
N GLY A 746 6.80 45.66 7.42
CA GLY A 746 7.49 46.92 7.15
C GLY A 746 6.73 48.16 7.68
N CYS A 747 5.80 48.00 8.62
CA CYS A 747 5.00 49.08 9.19
C CYS A 747 4.68 48.87 10.68
N ASP A 748 4.32 49.95 11.37
CA ASP A 748 3.97 49.90 12.79
C ASP A 748 2.63 49.19 13.06
N LEU A 749 2.62 48.41 14.14
CA LEU A 749 1.43 47.68 14.57
C LEU A 749 0.55 48.57 15.47
N GLU A 750 -0.37 49.32 14.86
CA GLU A 750 -1.21 50.28 15.58
C GLU A 750 -2.42 49.66 16.32
N HIS A 751 -2.76 48.39 16.04
CA HIS A 751 -4.01 47.78 16.50
C HIS A 751 -3.82 46.49 17.34
N PRO A 752 -4.71 46.23 18.31
CA PRO A 752 -4.73 44.97 19.05
C PRO A 752 -4.90 43.76 18.13
N ILE A 753 -4.19 42.67 18.40
CA ILE A 753 -4.30 41.41 17.65
C ILE A 753 -5.22 40.43 18.37
N GLN A 754 -5.92 39.62 17.61
CA GLN A 754 -6.68 38.49 18.14
C GLN A 754 -5.90 37.20 17.85
N LYS A 755 -5.70 36.34 18.86
CA LYS A 755 -4.98 35.07 18.69
C LYS A 755 -5.92 33.92 18.34
N TRP A 756 -5.54 33.10 17.38
CA TRP A 756 -6.17 31.81 17.05
C TRP A 756 -5.26 30.67 17.49
N ALA A 757 -5.88 29.58 17.94
CA ALA A 757 -5.18 28.43 18.47
C ALA A 757 -5.11 27.24 17.51
N ARG A 758 -5.82 27.29 16.38
CA ARG A 758 -6.01 26.16 15.48
C ARG A 758 -6.16 26.61 14.04
N VAL A 759 -5.42 25.97 13.15
CA VAL A 759 -5.50 26.13 11.70
C VAL A 759 -5.64 24.76 11.06
N GLN A 760 -6.59 24.62 10.14
CA GLN A 760 -6.59 23.55 9.17
C GLN A 760 -5.62 23.91 8.05
N LEU A 761 -4.71 22.99 7.72
CA LEU A 761 -3.77 23.09 6.60
C LEU A 761 -4.41 22.53 5.32
N SER A 762 -3.81 22.83 4.17
CA SER A 762 -4.25 22.32 2.85
C SER A 762 -4.35 20.78 2.78
N ASN A 763 -3.53 20.07 3.55
CA ASN A 763 -3.54 18.61 3.64
C ASN A 763 -4.58 18.06 4.64
N GLY A 764 -5.42 18.91 5.25
CA GLY A 764 -6.44 18.54 6.23
C GLY A 764 -5.94 18.39 7.67
N GLN A 765 -4.64 18.50 7.93
CA GLN A 765 -4.09 18.48 9.28
C GLN A 765 -4.54 19.71 10.08
N ILE A 766 -4.74 19.55 11.39
CA ILE A 766 -5.08 20.65 12.29
C ILE A 766 -3.85 21.04 13.10
N ALA A 767 -3.12 22.05 12.62
CA ALA A 767 -2.01 22.64 13.36
C ALA A 767 -2.54 23.42 14.55
N ARG A 768 -1.88 23.28 15.70
CA ARG A 768 -2.20 24.00 16.94
C ARG A 768 -1.06 24.93 17.32
N CYS A 769 -1.14 25.54 18.50
CA CYS A 769 -0.10 26.47 18.94
C CYS A 769 0.19 26.37 20.44
N ALA A 770 1.38 26.81 20.82
CA ALA A 770 1.90 26.80 22.19
C ALA A 770 0.98 27.54 23.17
N TRP A 771 0.42 28.70 22.77
CA TRP A 771 -0.47 29.51 23.61
C TRP A 771 -1.64 28.73 24.23
N ARG A 772 -2.14 27.67 23.57
CA ARG A 772 -3.20 26.82 24.12
C ARG A 772 -2.76 25.44 24.52
N GLU A 773 -1.79 24.85 23.83
CA GLU A 773 -1.32 23.51 24.18
C GLU A 773 -0.53 23.49 25.49
N LYS A 774 0.28 24.51 25.79
CA LYS A 774 1.06 24.59 27.04
C LYS A 774 0.19 24.73 28.31
N LEU A 775 -1.12 24.97 28.15
CA LEU A 775 -2.09 25.02 29.26
C LEU A 775 -2.73 23.66 29.58
N ILE A 776 -2.40 22.61 28.81
CA ILE A 776 -2.97 21.28 28.94
C ILE A 776 -1.86 20.37 29.46
N GLY A 777 -2.14 19.59 30.53
CA GLY A 777 -1.22 18.57 31.02
C GLY A 777 -0.81 17.60 29.91
N LEU A 778 0.47 17.21 29.89
CA LEU A 778 1.04 16.38 28.82
C LEU A 778 0.31 15.04 28.68
N ASP A 779 -0.14 14.46 29.79
CA ASP A 779 -0.96 13.25 29.87
C ASP A 779 -2.24 13.30 29.01
N LYS A 780 -2.81 14.50 28.84
CA LYS A 780 -4.05 14.78 28.07
C LYS A 780 -3.79 15.41 26.71
N LEU A 781 -2.52 15.57 26.33
CA LEU A 781 -2.11 16.28 25.12
C LEU A 781 -1.47 15.34 24.10
N ARG A 782 -1.78 15.62 22.82
CA ARG A 782 -0.96 15.22 21.68
C ARG A 782 -0.48 16.49 21.00
N VAL A 783 0.82 16.74 21.12
CA VAL A 783 1.45 17.98 20.65
C VAL A 783 1.27 18.08 19.14
N SER A 784 0.73 19.21 18.68
CA SER A 784 0.48 19.47 17.26
C SER A 784 0.82 20.90 16.86
N ARG A 785 1.67 21.54 17.66
CA ARG A 785 2.18 22.91 17.47
C ARG A 785 3.50 22.99 16.71
N ASN A 786 4.17 21.88 16.42
CA ASN A 786 5.42 21.87 15.66
C ASN A 786 5.11 21.66 14.18
N VAL A 787 5.69 22.49 13.31
CA VAL A 787 5.33 22.54 11.90
C VAL A 787 6.55 22.56 10.99
N LYS A 788 6.38 22.01 9.79
CA LYS A 788 7.25 22.14 8.62
C LYS A 788 6.72 23.26 7.73
N PHE A 789 7.56 24.22 7.37
CA PHE A 789 7.18 25.38 6.56
C PHE A 789 8.33 25.86 5.67
N LEU A 790 8.04 26.78 4.75
CA LEU A 790 9.02 27.38 3.86
C LEU A 790 9.43 28.78 4.30
N VAL A 791 10.74 29.03 4.32
CA VAL A 791 11.38 30.35 4.41
C VAL A 791 12.39 30.44 3.27
N ASP A 792 12.29 31.45 2.42
CA ASP A 792 13.15 31.64 1.25
C ASP A 792 13.30 30.37 0.38
N ASP A 793 12.17 29.67 0.19
CA ASP A 793 12.02 28.39 -0.53
C ASP A 793 12.83 27.21 0.05
N MET A 794 13.39 27.37 1.25
CA MET A 794 13.99 26.29 2.03
C MET A 794 13.02 25.74 3.07
N ILE A 795 13.11 24.44 3.32
CA ILE A 795 12.31 23.75 4.33
C ILE A 795 12.91 24.02 5.71
N THR A 796 12.08 24.53 6.62
CA THR A 796 12.43 24.77 8.03
C THR A 796 11.38 24.17 8.96
N PHE A 797 11.74 23.97 10.23
CA PHE A 797 10.85 23.47 11.27
C PHE A 797 10.73 24.49 12.41
N GLY A 798 9.62 24.48 13.15
CA GLY A 798 9.44 25.40 14.28
C GLY A 798 8.19 25.15 15.11
N GLU A 799 8.17 25.73 16.31
CA GLU A 799 7.03 25.71 17.23
C GLU A 799 6.14 26.94 16.98
N VAL A 800 4.89 26.71 16.57
CA VAL A 800 3.90 27.79 16.43
C VAL A 800 3.49 28.31 17.80
N GLN A 801 3.69 29.61 18.03
CA GLN A 801 3.27 30.29 19.25
C GLN A 801 1.78 30.62 19.22
N TYR A 802 1.32 31.23 18.12
CA TYR A 802 -0.10 31.47 17.83
C TYR A 802 -0.32 31.89 16.37
N PHE A 803 -1.56 31.84 15.92
CA PHE A 803 -1.99 32.37 14.63
C PHE A 803 -2.73 33.70 14.81
N THR A 804 -2.67 34.60 13.84
CA THR A 804 -3.46 35.84 13.88
C THR A 804 -3.79 36.36 12.48
N ARG A 805 -4.72 37.31 12.42
CA ARG A 805 -5.05 38.06 11.21
C ARG A 805 -4.75 39.53 11.46
N ILE A 806 -4.04 40.14 10.53
CA ILE A 806 -3.63 41.54 10.61
C ILE A 806 -4.03 42.22 9.31
N SER A 807 -4.54 43.43 9.45
CA SER A 807 -4.88 44.28 8.31
C SER A 807 -3.67 45.16 7.99
N ALA A 808 -3.12 45.01 6.78
CA ALA A 808 -1.98 45.78 6.31
C ALA A 808 -2.37 46.66 5.12
N SER A 809 -1.65 47.77 4.93
CA SER A 809 -1.85 48.64 3.75
C SER A 809 -1.45 47.88 2.49
N ALA A 810 -2.29 47.93 1.45
CA ALA A 810 -2.10 47.20 0.20
C ALA A 810 -2.04 48.21 -0.97
N PRO A 811 -0.86 48.85 -1.21
CA PRO A 811 -0.72 49.90 -2.23
C PRO A 811 -1.08 49.44 -3.65
N HIS A 812 -0.90 48.14 -3.93
CA HIS A 812 -1.22 47.51 -5.21
C HIS A 812 -2.73 47.38 -5.48
N LEU A 813 -3.58 47.54 -4.46
CA LEU A 813 -5.05 47.52 -4.58
C LEU A 813 -5.66 48.93 -4.63
N GLY A 814 -4.83 49.98 -4.55
CA GLY A 814 -5.22 51.40 -4.53
C GLY A 814 -4.85 52.11 -3.22
N VAL A 815 -4.74 53.44 -3.28
CA VAL A 815 -4.52 54.28 -2.10
C VAL A 815 -5.68 54.06 -1.12
N ASP A 816 -5.37 53.82 0.15
CA ASP A 816 -6.31 53.50 1.26
C ASP A 816 -6.95 52.10 1.28
N ARG A 817 -6.56 51.16 0.41
CA ARG A 817 -7.03 49.76 0.54
C ARG A 817 -6.17 48.97 1.52
N ARG A 818 -6.83 48.24 2.43
CA ARG A 818 -6.17 47.30 3.33
C ARG A 818 -6.49 45.86 2.96
N GLU A 819 -5.51 44.98 3.08
CA GLU A 819 -5.67 43.54 2.92
C GLU A 819 -5.56 42.84 4.27
N TRP A 820 -6.34 41.79 4.49
CA TRP A 820 -6.25 40.96 5.68
C TRP A 820 -5.33 39.78 5.43
N LEU A 821 -4.16 39.80 6.05
CA LEU A 821 -3.17 38.74 5.97
C LEU A 821 -3.29 37.83 7.19
N SER A 822 -3.28 36.53 6.95
CA SER A 822 -3.32 35.50 7.98
C SER A 822 -1.92 34.95 8.19
N ILE A 823 -1.38 35.13 9.39
CA ILE A 823 0.02 34.85 9.72
C ILE A 823 0.15 33.86 10.88
N ALA A 824 1.29 33.17 10.92
CA ALA A 824 1.73 32.36 12.04
C ALA A 824 2.96 33.01 12.68
N VAL A 825 2.95 33.12 14.01
CA VAL A 825 4.11 33.52 14.81
C VAL A 825 4.78 32.24 15.29
N ILE A 826 6.06 32.05 14.92
CA ILE A 826 6.77 30.78 15.05
C ILE A 826 8.14 31.04 15.69
N ILE A 827 8.55 30.14 16.58
CA ILE A 827 9.94 30.03 17.01
C ILE A 827 10.58 28.90 16.20
N PRO A 828 11.54 29.18 15.30
CA PRO A 828 12.15 28.15 14.47
C PRO A 828 13.07 27.25 15.31
N TYR A 829 13.22 26.02 14.85
CA TYR A 829 14.29 25.13 15.29
C TYR A 829 15.59 25.49 14.54
N SER A 830 16.73 25.17 15.15
CA SER A 830 18.06 25.30 14.55
C SER A 830 18.20 24.44 13.28
N GLU A 831 19.35 24.51 12.62
CA GLU A 831 19.75 23.42 11.71
C GLU A 831 20.00 22.12 12.50
N PRO A 832 19.79 20.94 11.89
CA PRO A 832 20.03 19.68 12.57
C PRO A 832 21.53 19.47 12.81
N ASN A 833 21.87 18.79 13.91
CA ASN A 833 23.26 18.41 14.19
C ASN A 833 23.84 17.55 13.04
N ALA A 834 24.76 18.13 12.26
CA ALA A 834 25.29 17.52 11.04
C ALA A 834 26.10 16.23 11.29
N GLU A 835 26.81 16.15 12.43
CA GLU A 835 27.60 14.96 12.79
C GLU A 835 26.69 13.78 13.11
N LEU A 836 25.69 13.97 13.96
CA LEU A 836 24.72 12.93 14.31
C LEU A 836 23.89 12.51 13.11
N LEU A 837 23.49 13.47 12.27
CA LEU A 837 22.74 13.18 11.05
C LEU A 837 23.57 12.34 10.07
N THR A 838 24.86 12.66 9.90
CA THR A 838 25.78 11.87 9.08
C THR A 838 26.02 10.49 9.68
N LEU A 839 26.29 10.41 10.99
CA LEU A 839 26.54 9.17 11.72
C LEU A 839 25.34 8.22 11.66
N SER A 840 24.12 8.75 11.70
CA SER A 840 22.85 8.03 11.61
C SER A 840 22.37 7.79 10.18
N SER A 841 23.20 8.01 9.15
CA SER A 841 22.79 7.83 7.75
C SER A 841 21.52 8.63 7.39
N GLN A 842 21.40 9.86 7.91
CA GLN A 842 20.28 10.79 7.68
C GLN A 842 18.95 10.37 8.34
N VAL A 843 18.99 9.64 9.47
CA VAL A 843 17.78 9.16 10.17
C VAL A 843 17.48 9.94 11.45
N VAL A 844 18.52 10.28 12.23
CA VAL A 844 18.36 10.98 13.51
C VAL A 844 18.78 12.43 13.31
N ALA A 845 17.78 13.31 13.24
CA ALA A 845 17.96 14.75 13.17
C ALA A 845 17.65 15.35 14.54
N SER A 846 18.68 15.86 15.23
CA SER A 846 18.53 16.55 16.52
C SER A 846 18.59 18.06 16.29
N TYR A 847 17.64 18.78 16.88
CA TYR A 847 17.41 20.21 16.70
C TYR A 847 17.30 20.90 18.05
N ARG A 848 17.71 22.17 18.12
CA ARG A 848 17.46 23.03 19.29
C ARG A 848 16.41 24.07 18.96
N LEU A 849 15.52 24.36 19.91
CA LEU A 849 14.57 25.45 19.75
C LEU A 849 15.34 26.77 19.88
N SER A 850 15.17 27.69 18.92
CA SER A 850 15.81 29.00 19.01
C SER A 850 15.10 29.93 20.00
N GLU A 851 15.68 31.08 20.27
CA GLU A 851 15.02 32.18 21.01
C GLU A 851 14.39 33.23 20.08
N GLU A 852 14.62 33.10 18.77
CA GLU A 852 14.17 34.08 17.78
C GLU A 852 12.72 33.83 17.37
N ILE A 853 11.99 34.91 17.08
CA ILE A 853 10.62 34.83 16.58
C ILE A 853 10.61 35.24 15.12
N ILE A 854 10.02 34.38 14.29
CA ILE A 854 9.74 34.68 12.89
C ILE A 854 8.23 34.71 12.64
N VAL A 855 7.85 35.44 11.58
CA VAL A 855 6.47 35.54 11.13
C VAL A 855 6.39 35.08 9.69
N ILE A 856 5.43 34.19 9.41
CA ILE A 856 5.18 33.69 8.07
C ILE A 856 3.71 33.78 7.71
N ASN A 857 3.40 33.79 6.42
CA ASN A 857 2.04 33.54 5.96
C ASN A 857 1.64 32.10 6.31
N ILE A 858 0.43 31.89 6.84
CA ILE A 858 -0.07 30.55 7.21
C ILE A 858 0.01 29.55 6.03
N LYS A 859 -0.19 30.02 4.80
CA LYS A 859 -0.11 29.19 3.58
C LYS A 859 1.29 28.65 3.28
N LYS A 860 2.34 29.15 3.95
CA LYS A 860 3.70 28.59 3.88
C LYS A 860 3.90 27.37 4.79
N ILE A 861 2.94 27.05 5.65
CA ILE A 861 2.96 25.83 6.47
C ILE A 861 2.48 24.64 5.62
N HIS A 862 3.32 23.62 5.52
CA HIS A 862 3.04 22.41 4.73
C HIS A 862 2.43 21.29 5.57
N SER A 863 2.99 21.04 6.75
CA SER A 863 2.55 19.93 7.59
C SER A 863 2.92 20.12 9.05
N ILE A 864 2.28 19.36 9.92
CA ILE A 864 2.65 19.20 11.33
C ILE A 864 3.77 18.15 11.40
N VAL A 865 4.71 18.32 12.33
CA VAL A 865 5.79 17.36 12.62
C VAL A 865 5.77 16.98 14.10
N GLY A 866 6.24 15.77 14.41
CA GLY A 866 6.52 15.37 15.79
C GLY A 866 7.93 15.80 16.17
N MET A 867 8.09 16.40 17.35
CA MET A 867 9.39 16.74 17.94
C MET A 867 9.42 16.14 19.34
N ILE A 868 10.20 15.07 19.50
CA ILE A 868 10.28 14.31 20.75
C ILE A 868 11.49 14.86 21.53
N PRO A 869 11.29 15.39 22.75
CA PRO A 869 12.39 15.85 23.58
C PRO A 869 13.34 14.70 23.92
N HIS A 870 14.65 14.98 23.93
CA HIS A 870 15.68 14.01 24.29
C HIS A 870 16.94 14.75 24.74
N SER A 871 17.56 14.31 25.83
CA SER A 871 18.89 14.73 26.28
C SER A 871 19.94 13.77 25.74
N ILE A 872 20.83 14.23 24.85
CA ILE A 872 21.86 13.37 24.23
C ILE A 872 23.27 13.89 24.51
N THR A 873 24.20 12.96 24.75
CA THR A 873 25.64 13.22 24.58
C THR A 873 25.96 13.17 23.09
N LEU A 874 26.29 14.34 22.51
CA LEU A 874 26.61 14.45 21.10
C LEU A 874 27.91 13.67 20.77
N PRO A 875 28.13 13.26 19.50
CA PRO A 875 29.37 12.58 19.09
C PRO A 875 30.66 13.33 19.47
N SER A 876 30.57 14.65 19.60
CA SER A 876 31.62 15.56 20.05
C SER A 876 31.98 15.46 21.54
N GLY A 877 31.21 14.70 22.35
CA GLY A 877 31.43 14.50 23.78
C GLY A 877 30.80 15.57 24.68
N TYR A 878 30.08 16.54 24.13
CA TYR A 878 29.30 17.51 24.90
C TYR A 878 27.93 16.93 25.26
N GLU A 879 27.57 17.00 26.54
CA GLU A 879 26.21 16.76 27.03
C GLU A 879 25.35 17.98 26.71
N ASP A 880 24.26 17.75 25.97
CA ASP A 880 23.28 18.79 25.66
C ASP A 880 22.27 18.85 26.83
N TYR A 881 22.56 19.69 27.83
CA TYR A 881 21.62 19.99 28.91
C TYR A 881 20.68 21.11 28.45
N ASP A 882 19.37 20.81 28.36
CA ASP A 882 18.33 21.84 28.38
C ASP A 882 18.22 22.33 29.85
N GLU A 883 18.67 23.55 30.14
CA GLU A 883 18.65 24.15 31.49
C GLU A 883 17.24 24.56 31.99
N ASP A 884 16.14 24.19 31.30
CA ASP A 884 14.79 24.75 31.58
C ASP A 884 13.74 23.76 32.12
N HIS A 885 14.14 22.61 32.68
CA HIS A 885 13.23 21.69 33.39
C HIS A 885 13.70 21.38 34.83
N ASP A 886 13.73 22.43 35.66
CA ASP A 886 13.57 22.26 37.11
C ASP A 886 12.08 22.06 37.43
N ASP A 887 11.68 20.80 37.62
CA ASP A 887 10.45 20.43 38.32
C ASP A 887 10.73 20.47 39.83
N PRO A 888 10.13 21.39 40.61
CA PRO A 888 10.52 21.60 42.01
C PRO A 888 9.96 20.54 42.99
N ASP A 889 9.33 19.47 42.51
CA ASP A 889 8.67 18.46 43.36
C ASP A 889 9.36 17.07 43.34
N LEU A 890 10.70 17.04 43.38
CA LEU A 890 11.48 15.82 43.71
C LEU A 890 12.57 16.12 44.77
N GLU A 891 12.16 16.15 46.04
CA GLU A 891 12.98 15.78 47.21
C GLU A 891 12.41 14.54 47.88
#